data_AF-A0AAJ7TWC9-F1
#
_entry.id   AF-A0AAJ7TWC9-F1
#
_cell.length_a   1.000
_cell.length_b   1.000
_cell.length_c   1.000
_cell.angle_alpha   90.00
_cell.angle_beta   90.00
_cell.angle_gamma   90.00
#
_symmetry.space_group_name_H-M   'P 1'
#
loop_
_entity.id
_entity.type
_entity.pdbx_description
1 polymer ?
#
loop_
_entity_poly.entity_id
_entity_poly.type
_entity_poly.pdbx_seq_one_letter_code
_entity_poly.pdbx_strand_id
1 'polypeptide(L)'
;MDEALGERLRLQLATLQQQQRARLERLRERRGDHADHEDLGLELTAPADPGPSSGGKDEAVRSLQERVREMGDELSRLHRIVAEKDRRAAQLQSQLEESRLALAGPVGASGDTAALKIVELSKRVREMTAELERERSRVKQLTTKLRQLEEQRQEFDSDKRQGTGSGTHGKDILKSVDAKFGAGNEEKALQDKLSATNLKLSDYRNQVQLLKQELRTAHKVLTNEVGETVNIPHLLSNPGSWRGRSQQILNLQTKVRELEAQLGQSTQRSRGSELLLEEEEMTGNGGPRRTPLQDKNQAHIRAMERERKEAMEKMAGELETLRKEQDEGRRKLEGTRARNIVLTTEVKTLRGQISTLMVKAQNDDELIQTLLEQQKRLQDLLKSSADDAAKQGKEKRVVRVGQAMDVQNQGQQQFHMQAGNTLSQLGGYSPKSQGNLPDLEQPGGAVQADNTFVRQLQEMVSEKEVKIKQLEQEIQHMVRKVGLNRLAAEGTGDEAAPFHLGSSQGSARMVSKMGHTLVEASPMTVTSGGATRPSSSSIREETELLRRQCVELRALSQTAQVERDRLMELVGVLQQRVEEATDKAREAEVKHQESRRRAVELEQQLGRARMEAGSKMRAGQISRRSIQLTDKKDSSSSALPSDARIPELETQPSSINGLTKGCNYYYNTLFLNWVQLSGWRFSKMRTRL
;
A
#
# COMPACT_ATOMS: atom_id res chain seq x y z
N MET A 1 18.44 -11.64 -3.36
CA MET A 1 17.73 -11.83 -4.65
C MET A 1 18.73 -11.99 -5.78
N ASP A 2 19.69 -11.07 -5.95
CA ASP A 2 20.69 -11.16 -7.04
C ASP A 2 21.72 -12.28 -6.86
N GLU A 3 22.07 -12.65 -5.63
CA GLU A 3 23.03 -13.72 -5.37
C GLU A 3 22.49 -15.11 -5.69
N ALA A 4 21.24 -15.40 -5.30
CA ALA A 4 20.56 -16.66 -5.63
C ALA A 4 20.27 -16.80 -7.13
N LEU A 5 19.98 -15.69 -7.82
CA LEU A 5 19.91 -15.66 -9.28
C LEU A 5 21.29 -15.90 -9.90
N GLY A 6 22.34 -15.29 -9.36
CA GLY A 6 23.72 -15.49 -9.79
C GLY A 6 24.20 -16.93 -9.62
N GLU A 7 23.88 -17.58 -8.49
CA GLU A 7 24.18 -19.00 -8.26
C GLU A 7 23.38 -19.91 -9.19
N ARG A 8 22.09 -19.61 -9.41
CA ARG A 8 21.29 -20.36 -10.38
C ARG A 8 21.81 -20.23 -11.80
N LEU A 9 22.24 -19.04 -12.21
CA LEU A 9 22.87 -18.80 -13.51
C LEU A 9 24.23 -19.50 -13.60
N ARG A 10 25.05 -19.51 -12.54
CA ARG A 10 26.33 -20.25 -12.52
C ARG A 10 26.11 -21.76 -12.63
N LEU A 11 25.12 -22.31 -11.92
CA LEU A 11 24.73 -23.72 -12.00
C LEU A 11 24.18 -24.08 -13.39
N GLN A 12 23.38 -23.19 -14.00
CA GLN A 12 22.89 -23.35 -15.37
C GLN A 12 24.04 -23.28 -16.39
N LEU A 13 25.02 -22.41 -16.19
CA LEU A 13 26.19 -22.29 -17.07
C LEU A 13 27.08 -23.53 -16.95
N ALA A 14 27.32 -24.00 -15.72
CA ALA A 14 28.12 -25.19 -15.44
C ALA A 14 27.50 -26.46 -16.03
N THR A 15 26.18 -26.64 -15.89
CA THR A 15 25.46 -27.77 -16.49
C THR A 15 25.46 -27.74 -18.02
N LEU A 16 25.32 -26.55 -18.62
CA LEU A 16 25.42 -26.39 -20.07
C LEU A 16 26.83 -26.71 -20.59
N GLN A 17 27.87 -26.28 -19.86
CA GLN A 17 29.25 -26.56 -20.21
C GLN A 17 29.59 -28.05 -20.06
N GLN A 18 29.03 -28.72 -19.05
CA GLN A 18 29.15 -30.18 -18.88
C GLN A 18 28.44 -30.95 -20.00
N GLN A 19 27.26 -30.51 -20.44
CA GLN A 19 26.58 -31.08 -21.60
C GLN A 19 27.38 -30.94 -22.89
N GLN A 20 28.03 -29.79 -23.11
CA GLN A 20 28.89 -29.58 -24.28
C GLN A 20 30.11 -30.52 -24.26
N ARG A 21 30.73 -30.72 -23.09
CA ARG A 21 31.85 -31.68 -22.93
C ARG A 21 31.41 -33.11 -23.18
N ALA A 22 30.30 -33.54 -22.60
CA ALA A 22 29.75 -34.88 -22.83
C ALA A 22 29.34 -35.11 -24.30
N ARG A 23 28.86 -34.06 -24.99
CA ARG A 23 28.55 -34.13 -26.43
C ARG A 23 29.81 -34.27 -27.28
N LEU A 24 30.90 -33.60 -26.92
CA LEU A 24 32.20 -33.75 -27.58
C LEU A 24 32.83 -35.12 -27.31
N GLU A 25 32.68 -35.67 -26.11
CA GLU A 25 33.12 -37.05 -25.79
C GLU A 25 32.34 -38.08 -26.60
N ARG A 26 31.00 -37.99 -26.67
CA ARG A 26 30.19 -38.87 -27.53
C ARG A 26 30.54 -38.77 -29.01
N LEU A 27 30.96 -37.59 -29.48
CA LEU A 27 31.44 -37.41 -30.85
C LEU A 27 32.84 -38.02 -31.05
N ARG A 28 33.69 -38.03 -30.01
CA ARG A 28 34.98 -38.73 -30.03
C ARG A 28 34.80 -40.24 -29.98
N GLU A 29 33.90 -40.75 -29.14
CA GLU A 29 33.53 -42.17 -29.10
C GLU A 29 32.98 -42.64 -30.44
N ARG A 30 32.03 -41.89 -31.04
CA ARG A 30 31.53 -42.18 -32.39
C ARG A 30 32.58 -42.09 -33.50
N ARG A 31 33.66 -41.33 -33.29
CA ARG A 31 34.78 -41.23 -34.24
C ARG A 31 35.84 -42.31 -33.97
N GLY A 32 35.90 -42.87 -32.76
CA GLY A 32 36.70 -44.04 -32.40
C GLY A 32 36.08 -45.35 -32.92
N ASP A 33 34.75 -45.47 -32.88
CA ASP A 33 34.01 -46.66 -33.36
C ASP A 33 33.93 -46.79 -34.90
N HIS A 34 34.67 -45.98 -35.66
CA HIS A 34 34.77 -46.05 -37.12
C HIS A 34 36.22 -46.27 -37.61
N ALA A 35 37.14 -46.63 -36.72
CA ALA A 35 38.55 -46.81 -37.03
C ALA A 35 39.02 -48.27 -37.10
N ASP A 36 38.15 -49.26 -36.91
CA ASP A 36 38.51 -50.67 -37.02
C ASP A 36 37.54 -51.43 -37.93
N HIS A 37 38.11 -52.10 -38.94
CA HIS A 37 37.52 -53.01 -39.94
C HIS A 37 37.02 -52.44 -41.28
N GLU A 38 37.96 -52.20 -42.19
CA GLU A 38 37.88 -52.72 -43.55
C GLU A 38 39.28 -53.21 -44.00
N ASP A 39 39.48 -54.53 -44.04
CA ASP A 39 40.51 -55.16 -44.87
C ASP A 39 39.84 -56.25 -45.71
N LEU A 40 40.00 -56.11 -47.03
CA LEU A 40 39.32 -56.86 -48.08
C LEU A 40 40.18 -58.08 -48.45
N GLY A 41 39.71 -59.28 -48.10
CA GLY A 41 40.27 -60.56 -48.57
C GLY A 41 39.27 -61.34 -49.41
N LEU A 42 39.28 -61.11 -50.73
CA LEU A 42 38.59 -61.92 -51.74
C LEU A 42 39.44 -63.15 -52.12
N GLU A 43 38.87 -64.36 -51.99
CA GLU A 43 38.91 -65.50 -52.95
C GLU A 43 38.44 -66.79 -52.26
N LEU A 44 37.23 -67.28 -52.59
CA LEU A 44 36.92 -68.38 -53.53
C LEU A 44 37.11 -69.80 -52.96
N THR A 45 35.99 -70.46 -52.66
CA THR A 45 35.81 -71.90 -52.90
C THR A 45 34.31 -72.19 -52.99
N ALA A 46 33.83 -72.51 -54.20
CA ALA A 46 32.54 -73.16 -54.39
C ALA A 46 32.66 -74.65 -53.99
N PRO A 47 31.55 -75.30 -53.61
CA PRO A 47 31.01 -76.26 -54.56
C PRO A 47 29.48 -76.26 -54.70
N ALA A 48 29.09 -76.68 -55.91
CA ALA A 48 27.81 -77.16 -56.43
C ALA A 48 26.77 -77.68 -55.41
N ASP A 49 25.48 -77.40 -55.62
CA ASP A 49 24.62 -78.11 -56.58
C ASP A 49 23.23 -77.41 -56.75
N PRO A 50 22.54 -77.56 -57.90
CA PRO A 50 21.26 -76.92 -58.19
C PRO A 50 20.07 -77.86 -57.93
N GLY A 51 19.01 -77.35 -57.30
CA GLY A 51 17.74 -78.08 -57.13
C GLY A 51 16.53 -77.13 -57.02
N PRO A 52 15.39 -77.42 -57.69
CA PRO A 52 14.51 -76.42 -58.27
C PRO A 52 13.40 -75.98 -57.31
N SER A 53 13.35 -74.69 -57.01
CA SER A 53 12.17 -74.01 -56.47
C SER A 53 12.27 -72.51 -56.74
N SER A 54 12.48 -72.13 -58.01
CA SER A 54 12.73 -70.73 -58.36
C SER A 54 11.47 -69.85 -58.27
N GLY A 55 10.26 -70.40 -58.44
CA GLY A 55 9.02 -69.59 -58.47
C GLY A 55 8.78 -68.73 -57.22
N GLY A 56 8.83 -69.33 -56.01
CA GLY A 56 8.54 -68.62 -54.76
C GLY A 56 9.71 -67.79 -54.21
N LYS A 57 10.95 -68.23 -54.47
CA LYS A 57 12.14 -67.47 -54.07
C LYS A 57 12.30 -66.22 -54.93
N ASP A 58 11.99 -66.29 -56.22
CA ASP A 58 12.07 -65.14 -57.11
C ASP A 58 11.00 -64.09 -56.78
N GLU A 59 9.82 -64.48 -56.30
CA GLU A 59 8.79 -63.55 -55.82
C GLU A 59 9.17 -62.86 -54.51
N ALA A 60 9.70 -63.59 -53.55
CA ALA A 60 10.18 -63.02 -52.29
C ALA A 60 11.38 -62.09 -52.52
N VAL A 61 12.31 -62.47 -53.40
CA VAL A 61 13.44 -61.63 -53.81
C VAL A 61 12.95 -60.39 -54.54
N ARG A 62 11.97 -60.50 -55.45
CA ARG A 62 11.34 -59.35 -56.12
C ARG A 62 10.64 -58.41 -55.14
N SER A 63 9.90 -58.93 -54.16
CA SER A 63 9.22 -58.13 -53.14
C SER A 63 10.21 -57.43 -52.20
N LEU A 64 11.30 -58.09 -51.82
CA LEU A 64 12.38 -57.46 -51.05
C LEU A 64 13.12 -56.40 -51.88
N GLN A 65 13.39 -56.67 -53.16
CA GLN A 65 13.99 -55.68 -54.07
C GLN A 65 13.09 -54.46 -54.24
N GLU A 66 11.77 -54.66 -54.35
CA GLU A 66 10.80 -53.58 -54.43
C GLU A 66 10.74 -52.77 -53.12
N ARG A 67 10.78 -53.44 -51.95
CA ARG A 67 10.84 -52.77 -50.65
C ARG A 67 12.15 -51.97 -50.47
N VAL A 68 13.28 -52.52 -50.90
CA VAL A 68 14.58 -51.81 -50.88
C VAL A 68 14.53 -50.59 -51.80
N ARG A 69 13.89 -50.71 -52.96
CA ARG A 69 13.66 -49.58 -53.87
C ARG A 69 12.79 -48.50 -53.23
N GLU A 70 11.65 -48.88 -52.65
CA GLU A 70 10.75 -47.95 -51.94
C GLU A 70 11.44 -47.23 -50.77
N MET A 71 12.19 -47.98 -49.97
CA MET A 71 12.97 -47.41 -48.87
C MET A 71 14.08 -46.48 -49.38
N GLY A 72 14.71 -46.81 -50.51
CA GLY A 72 15.68 -45.95 -51.18
C GLY A 72 15.06 -44.65 -51.73
N ASP A 73 13.86 -44.74 -52.31
CA ASP A 73 13.10 -43.59 -52.78
C ASP A 73 12.66 -42.69 -51.62
N GLU A 74 12.22 -43.28 -50.49
CA GLU A 74 11.84 -42.54 -49.29
C GLU A 74 13.06 -41.90 -48.60
N LEU A 75 14.20 -42.60 -48.50
CA LEU A 75 15.46 -42.00 -48.05
C LEU A 75 15.87 -40.82 -48.94
N SER A 76 15.76 -40.97 -50.26
CA SER A 76 16.06 -39.91 -51.22
C SER A 76 15.11 -38.72 -51.09
N ARG A 77 13.85 -38.95 -50.72
CA ARG A 77 12.85 -37.91 -50.44
C ARG A 77 13.14 -37.19 -49.12
N LEU A 78 13.44 -37.94 -48.06
CA LEU A 78 13.78 -37.38 -46.76
C LEU A 78 15.06 -36.53 -46.84
N HIS A 79 16.10 -37.00 -47.53
CA HIS A 79 17.32 -36.20 -47.76
C HIS A 79 17.02 -34.89 -48.50
N ARG A 80 16.12 -34.89 -49.50
CA ARG A 80 15.68 -33.67 -50.18
C ARG A 80 14.98 -32.69 -49.23
N ILE A 81 14.10 -33.18 -48.37
CA ILE A 81 13.39 -32.35 -47.37
C ILE A 81 14.36 -31.79 -46.33
N VAL A 82 15.29 -32.60 -45.81
CA VAL A 82 16.31 -32.16 -44.87
C VAL A 82 17.17 -31.07 -45.50
N ALA A 83 17.66 -31.26 -46.74
CA ALA A 83 18.42 -30.24 -47.45
C ALA A 83 17.62 -28.96 -47.71
N GLU A 84 16.31 -29.04 -47.94
CA GLU A 84 15.43 -27.87 -48.05
C GLU A 84 15.29 -27.13 -46.71
N LYS A 85 15.12 -27.86 -45.60
CA LYS A 85 15.03 -27.30 -44.25
C LYS A 85 16.35 -26.68 -43.80
N ASP A 86 17.48 -27.28 -44.14
CA ASP A 86 18.81 -26.74 -43.86
C ASP A 86 19.06 -25.45 -44.64
N ARG A 87 18.66 -25.39 -45.92
CA ARG A 87 18.70 -24.13 -46.70
C ARG A 87 17.83 -23.05 -46.07
N ARG A 88 16.62 -23.38 -45.60
CA ARG A 88 15.75 -22.42 -44.89
C ARG A 88 16.37 -21.97 -43.55
N ALA A 89 16.98 -22.88 -42.81
CA ALA A 89 17.68 -22.55 -41.56
C ALA A 89 18.86 -21.61 -41.83
N ALA A 90 19.66 -21.89 -42.87
CA ALA A 90 20.76 -21.02 -43.29
C ALA A 90 20.25 -19.65 -43.76
N GLN A 91 19.14 -19.58 -44.50
CA GLN A 91 18.51 -18.31 -44.89
C GLN A 91 18.02 -17.51 -43.67
N LEU A 92 17.34 -18.14 -42.72
CA LEU A 92 16.89 -17.48 -41.49
C LEU A 92 18.07 -17.03 -40.62
N GLN A 93 19.14 -17.81 -40.53
CA GLN A 93 20.37 -17.40 -39.86
C GLN A 93 21.04 -16.21 -40.55
N SER A 94 21.10 -16.23 -41.89
CA SER A 94 21.60 -15.10 -42.67
C SER A 94 20.73 -13.86 -42.47
N GLN A 95 19.41 -13.99 -42.44
CA GLN A 95 18.48 -12.88 -42.16
C GLN A 95 18.60 -12.37 -40.73
N LEU A 96 18.86 -13.25 -39.75
CA LEU A 96 19.13 -12.85 -38.37
C LEU A 96 20.48 -12.14 -38.25
N GLU A 97 21.52 -12.62 -38.93
CA GLU A 97 22.82 -11.94 -38.97
C GLU A 97 22.75 -10.63 -39.74
N GLU A 98 22.02 -10.55 -40.85
CA GLU A 98 21.76 -9.33 -41.59
C GLU A 98 20.92 -8.35 -40.78
N SER A 99 19.88 -8.81 -40.08
CA SER A 99 19.12 -7.99 -39.13
C SER A 99 19.98 -7.55 -37.97
N ARG A 100 20.87 -8.41 -37.46
CA ARG A 100 21.85 -8.09 -36.41
C ARG A 100 22.84 -7.06 -36.90
N LEU A 101 23.32 -7.16 -38.13
CA LEU A 101 24.25 -6.23 -38.78
C LEU A 101 23.57 -4.90 -39.13
N ALA A 102 22.30 -4.91 -39.56
CA ALA A 102 21.50 -3.73 -39.77
C ALA A 102 21.16 -3.01 -38.45
N LEU A 103 20.94 -3.77 -37.36
CA LEU A 103 20.87 -3.23 -36.00
C LEU A 103 22.25 -2.79 -35.47
N ALA A 104 23.32 -3.41 -35.95
CA ALA A 104 24.72 -3.16 -35.60
C ALA A 104 25.45 -2.25 -36.60
N GLY A 105 24.72 -1.38 -37.29
CA GLY A 105 25.31 -0.15 -37.82
C GLY A 105 26.00 0.63 -36.69
N PRO A 106 27.03 1.41 -37.03
CA PRO A 106 28.40 1.16 -36.56
C PRO A 106 28.46 0.66 -35.10
N VAL A 107 28.86 -0.60 -34.96
CA VAL A 107 29.54 -1.24 -33.82
C VAL A 107 29.38 -0.49 -32.47
N GLY A 108 28.45 -0.96 -31.64
CA GLY A 108 28.38 -0.63 -30.21
C GLY A 108 27.86 0.76 -29.84
N ALA A 109 27.76 1.71 -30.78
CA ALA A 109 27.46 3.09 -30.43
C ALA A 109 25.97 3.41 -30.31
N SER A 110 25.02 2.70 -30.92
CA SER A 110 23.59 3.10 -30.87
C SER A 110 22.93 2.78 -29.52
N GLY A 111 23.19 1.59 -28.97
CA GLY A 111 22.78 1.19 -27.63
C GLY A 111 23.48 2.01 -26.55
N ASP A 112 24.79 2.24 -26.70
CA ASP A 112 25.55 3.06 -25.77
C ASP A 112 25.22 4.54 -25.89
N THR A 113 24.89 5.09 -27.06
CA THR A 113 24.46 6.48 -27.20
C THR A 113 23.08 6.68 -26.57
N ALA A 114 22.15 5.75 -26.75
CA ALA A 114 20.85 5.79 -26.09
C ALA A 114 20.99 5.62 -24.57
N ALA A 115 21.82 4.69 -24.10
CA ALA A 115 22.08 4.47 -22.67
C ALA A 115 22.81 5.66 -22.03
N LEU A 116 23.84 6.21 -22.70
CA LEU A 116 24.52 7.44 -22.28
C LEU A 116 23.55 8.61 -22.27
N LYS A 117 22.66 8.74 -23.26
CA LYS A 117 21.67 9.82 -23.27
C LYS A 117 20.63 9.65 -22.18
N ILE A 118 20.20 8.43 -21.87
CA ILE A 118 19.30 8.14 -20.75
C ILE A 118 20.00 8.48 -19.42
N VAL A 119 21.27 8.11 -19.25
CA VAL A 119 22.05 8.44 -18.05
C VAL A 119 22.30 9.95 -17.94
N GLU A 120 22.61 10.62 -19.04
CA GLU A 120 22.82 12.08 -19.13
C GLU A 120 21.53 12.83 -18.81
N LEU A 121 20.40 12.43 -19.42
CA LEU A 121 19.08 12.99 -19.11
C LEU A 121 18.69 12.70 -17.66
N SER A 122 18.96 11.51 -17.15
CA SER A 122 18.71 11.16 -15.74
C SER A 122 19.61 11.94 -14.77
N LYS A 123 20.83 12.29 -15.18
CA LYS A 123 21.73 13.17 -14.43
C LYS A 123 21.19 14.61 -14.47
N ARG A 124 20.78 15.10 -15.64
CA ARG A 124 20.20 16.43 -15.81
C ARG A 124 18.89 16.60 -15.04
N VAL A 125 18.03 15.59 -15.00
CA VAL A 125 16.80 15.60 -14.20
C VAL A 125 17.12 15.69 -12.70
N ARG A 126 18.13 14.95 -12.22
CA ARG A 126 18.59 15.06 -10.82
C ARG A 126 19.17 16.44 -10.50
N GLU A 127 19.99 16.99 -11.40
CA GLU A 127 20.55 18.34 -11.26
C GLU A 127 19.47 19.42 -11.23
N MET A 128 18.53 19.40 -12.19
CA MET A 128 17.41 20.35 -12.23
C MET A 128 16.51 20.23 -11.00
N THR A 129 16.30 19.02 -10.48
CA THR A 129 15.54 18.80 -9.23
C THR A 129 16.27 19.42 -8.05
N ALA A 130 17.59 19.22 -7.94
CA ALA A 130 18.40 19.81 -6.88
C ALA A 130 18.47 21.35 -6.98
N GLU A 131 18.57 21.91 -8.19
CA GLU A 131 18.50 23.36 -8.42
C GLU A 131 17.12 23.92 -8.02
N LEU A 132 16.03 23.24 -8.39
CA LEU A 132 14.67 23.62 -8.01
C LEU A 132 14.46 23.56 -6.48
N GLU A 133 15.02 22.57 -5.79
CA GLU A 133 14.98 22.49 -4.33
C GLU A 133 15.82 23.59 -3.66
N ARG A 134 16.98 23.94 -4.22
CA ARG A 134 17.79 25.08 -3.78
C ARG A 134 17.03 26.39 -3.96
N GLU A 135 16.39 26.59 -5.12
CA GLU A 135 15.57 27.79 -5.37
C GLU A 135 14.34 27.83 -4.46
N ARG A 136 13.64 26.72 -4.23
CA ARG A 136 12.56 26.63 -3.24
C ARG A 136 13.03 27.02 -1.84
N SER A 137 14.24 26.61 -1.47
CA SER A 137 14.83 26.96 -0.18
C SER A 137 15.21 28.45 -0.11
N ARG A 138 15.76 29.03 -1.19
CA ARG A 138 16.02 30.47 -1.31
C ARG A 138 14.74 31.29 -1.24
N VAL A 139 13.69 30.87 -1.94
CA VAL A 139 12.37 31.50 -1.88
C VAL A 139 11.85 31.48 -0.46
N LYS A 140 11.87 30.33 0.24
CA LYS A 140 11.49 30.26 1.66
C LYS A 140 12.29 31.21 2.54
N GLN A 141 13.61 31.29 2.36
CA GLN A 141 14.47 32.21 3.13
C GLN A 141 14.14 33.68 2.84
N LEU A 142 13.93 34.05 1.56
CA LEU A 142 13.54 35.40 1.16
C LEU A 142 12.14 35.75 1.68
N THR A 143 11.19 34.80 1.67
CA THR A 143 9.86 34.99 2.25
C THR A 143 9.95 35.23 3.76
N THR A 144 10.78 34.49 4.49
CA THR A 144 11.00 34.73 5.92
C THR A 144 11.64 36.10 6.19
N LYS A 145 12.61 36.51 5.36
CA LYS A 145 13.24 37.85 5.47
C LYS A 145 12.26 38.98 5.12
N LEU A 146 11.41 38.79 4.12
CA LEU A 146 10.35 39.76 3.79
C LEU A 146 9.39 39.92 4.95
N ARG A 147 8.94 38.81 5.56
CA ARG A 147 8.10 38.85 6.77
C ARG A 147 8.77 39.60 7.92
N GLN A 148 10.05 39.37 8.16
CA GLN A 148 10.81 40.08 9.20
C GLN A 148 10.95 41.58 8.92
N LEU A 149 11.21 41.97 7.66
CA LEU A 149 11.29 43.38 7.27
C LEU A 149 9.92 44.07 7.30
N GLU A 150 8.84 43.35 6.98
CA GLU A 150 7.46 43.83 7.12
C GLU A 150 7.08 44.03 8.59
N GLU A 151 7.45 43.09 9.48
CA GLU A 151 7.28 43.21 10.93
C GLU A 151 8.05 44.41 11.48
N GLN A 152 9.33 44.58 11.11
CA GLN A 152 10.14 45.75 11.50
C GLN A 152 9.56 47.08 10.99
N ARG A 153 8.95 47.09 9.79
CA ARG A 153 8.33 48.28 9.22
C ARG A 153 7.00 48.61 9.90
N GLN A 154 6.21 47.61 10.27
CA GLN A 154 4.98 47.80 11.04
C GLN A 154 5.26 48.32 12.45
N GLU A 155 6.30 47.81 13.12
CA GLU A 155 6.74 48.31 14.42
C GLU A 155 7.18 49.79 14.32
N PHE A 156 7.95 50.15 13.28
CA PHE A 156 8.36 51.54 13.03
C PHE A 156 7.17 52.49 12.71
N ASP A 157 6.15 52.02 11.98
CA ASP A 157 4.94 52.81 11.71
C ASP A 157 4.02 52.94 12.94
N SER A 158 4.06 52.00 13.89
CA SER A 158 3.33 52.09 15.16
C SER A 158 3.94 53.10 16.14
N ASP A 159 5.27 53.21 16.22
CA ASP A 159 5.96 54.26 17.00
C ASP A 159 5.69 55.67 16.46
N LYS A 160 5.49 55.80 15.14
CA LYS A 160 5.26 57.11 14.49
C LYS A 160 3.84 57.65 14.68
N ARG A 161 2.87 56.80 15.03
CA ARG A 161 1.46 57.18 15.25
C ARG A 161 1.14 57.64 16.68
N GLN A 162 2.03 57.40 17.65
CA GLN A 162 1.85 57.90 19.03
C GLN A 162 2.46 59.30 19.26
N GLY A 163 3.26 59.81 18.33
CA GLY A 163 3.86 61.14 18.41
C GLY A 163 3.38 62.05 17.29
N THR A 164 2.11 62.48 17.28
CA THR A 164 1.61 63.77 16.73
C THR A 164 0.07 63.79 16.66
N GLY A 165 -0.57 64.55 17.55
CA GLY A 165 -2.01 64.84 17.47
C GLY A 165 -2.54 65.63 18.67
N SER A 166 -2.39 66.96 18.62
CA SER A 166 -2.87 67.96 19.59
C SER A 166 -4.39 68.19 19.53
N GLY A 167 -5.00 68.47 20.69
CA GLY A 167 -6.39 68.93 20.82
C GLY A 167 -6.72 69.38 22.26
N THR A 168 -6.83 70.69 22.45
CA THR A 168 -6.84 71.49 23.70
C THR A 168 -8.22 71.61 24.40
N HIS A 169 -8.30 71.42 25.73
CA HIS A 169 -8.79 72.40 26.75
C HIS A 169 -8.91 71.82 28.19
N GLY A 170 -8.32 72.53 29.17
CA GLY A 170 -8.70 72.57 30.61
C GLY A 170 -8.13 71.49 31.57
N LYS A 171 -6.94 71.67 32.18
CA LYS A 171 -6.70 72.02 33.62
C LYS A 171 -7.68 71.33 34.59
N ASP A 172 -7.28 70.48 35.55
CA ASP A 172 -6.22 70.65 36.55
C ASP A 172 -5.98 69.33 37.35
N ILE A 173 -4.80 69.21 37.97
CA ILE A 173 -4.45 68.42 39.18
C ILE A 173 -4.05 66.92 39.03
N LEU A 174 -2.73 66.70 39.20
CA LEU A 174 -2.04 65.58 39.87
C LEU A 174 -2.55 64.14 39.66
N LYS A 175 -1.75 63.32 38.98
CA LYS A 175 -1.01 62.19 39.60
C LYS A 175 -0.06 61.50 38.62
N SER A 176 1.20 61.42 39.06
CA SER A 176 2.23 60.42 38.76
C SER A 176 2.31 59.86 37.33
N VAL A 177 3.32 60.39 36.62
CA VAL A 177 4.30 59.62 35.83
C VAL A 177 4.30 58.14 36.23
N ASP A 178 3.89 57.26 35.32
CA ASP A 178 4.37 55.89 35.31
C ASP A 178 4.88 55.55 33.89
N ALA A 179 6.19 55.34 33.84
CA ALA A 179 7.04 55.29 32.67
C ALA A 179 7.03 53.90 32.02
N LYS A 180 5.96 53.54 31.29
CA LYS A 180 5.82 52.16 30.80
C LYS A 180 5.53 51.92 29.31
N PHE A 181 5.36 52.95 28.47
CA PHE A 181 4.95 52.70 27.07
C PHE A 181 5.97 53.01 25.96
N GLY A 182 7.11 53.64 26.27
CA GLY A 182 8.23 53.82 25.31
C GLY A 182 9.39 52.84 25.51
N ALA A 183 9.58 52.36 26.75
CA ALA A 183 10.68 51.46 27.07
C ALA A 183 10.53 50.08 26.41
N GLY A 184 9.31 49.58 26.19
CA GLY A 184 9.08 48.23 25.68
C GLY A 184 9.48 48.01 24.22
N ASN A 185 9.31 49.00 23.33
CA ASN A 185 9.73 48.89 21.93
C ASN A 185 11.25 49.02 21.77
N GLU A 186 11.89 49.94 22.50
CA GLU A 186 13.35 50.03 22.54
C GLU A 186 13.96 48.81 23.24
N GLU A 187 13.37 48.31 24.32
CA GLU A 187 13.79 47.09 25.01
C GLU A 187 13.64 45.87 24.10
N LYS A 188 12.55 45.76 23.33
CA LYS A 188 12.35 44.69 22.35
C LYS A 188 13.34 44.79 21.17
N ALA A 189 13.57 45.99 20.62
CA ALA A 189 14.56 46.19 19.56
C ALA A 189 16.00 45.95 20.05
N LEU A 190 16.30 46.29 21.29
CA LEU A 190 17.58 45.97 21.95
C LEU A 190 17.68 44.48 22.24
N GLN A 191 16.58 43.80 22.58
CA GLN A 191 16.52 42.36 22.82
C GLN A 191 16.66 41.56 21.52
N ASP A 192 16.10 42.03 20.42
CA ASP A 192 16.28 41.44 19.09
C ASP A 192 17.69 41.69 18.54
N LYS A 193 18.27 42.88 18.79
CA LYS A 193 19.70 43.12 18.50
C LYS A 193 20.58 42.22 19.36
N LEU A 194 20.27 42.07 20.65
CA LEU A 194 21.01 41.20 21.56
C LEU A 194 20.94 39.74 21.10
N SER A 195 19.75 39.25 20.72
CA SER A 195 19.56 37.90 20.22
C SER A 195 20.28 37.66 18.88
N ALA A 196 20.24 38.62 17.96
CA ALA A 196 20.99 38.58 16.71
C ALA A 196 22.50 38.61 16.92
N THR A 197 23.00 39.42 17.87
CA THR A 197 24.42 39.41 18.24
C THR A 197 24.81 38.11 18.95
N ASN A 198 23.96 37.54 19.80
CA ASN A 198 24.20 36.26 20.45
C ASN A 198 24.25 35.10 19.45
N LEU A 199 23.41 35.13 18.42
CA LEU A 199 23.45 34.17 17.32
C LEU A 199 24.76 34.29 16.53
N LYS A 200 25.15 35.50 16.12
CA LYS A 200 26.45 35.73 15.45
C LYS A 200 27.62 35.30 16.32
N LEU A 201 27.55 35.57 17.62
CA LEU A 201 28.59 35.17 18.57
C LEU A 201 28.64 33.64 18.70
N SER A 202 27.50 32.95 18.66
CA SER A 202 27.45 31.49 18.59
C SER A 202 28.03 30.94 17.28
N ASP A 203 27.76 31.58 16.14
CA ASP A 203 28.32 31.21 14.84
C ASP A 203 29.84 31.43 14.80
N TYR A 204 30.34 32.57 15.32
CA TYR A 204 31.77 32.82 15.45
C TYR A 204 32.44 31.86 16.45
N ARG A 205 31.78 31.51 17.57
CA ARG A 205 32.27 30.45 18.48
C ARG A 205 32.39 29.12 17.75
N ASN A 206 31.40 28.75 16.95
CA ASN A 206 31.42 27.52 16.15
C ASN A 206 32.51 27.56 15.07
N GLN A 207 32.68 28.69 14.38
CA GLN A 207 33.75 28.87 13.39
C GLN A 207 35.14 28.80 14.03
N VAL A 208 35.34 29.41 15.19
CA VAL A 208 36.59 29.31 15.95
C VAL A 208 36.84 27.87 16.41
N GLN A 209 35.80 27.12 16.81
CA GLN A 209 35.95 25.71 17.14
C GLN A 209 36.33 24.86 15.93
N LEU A 210 35.72 25.12 14.77
CA LEU A 210 36.02 24.46 13.51
C LEU A 210 37.47 24.75 13.09
N LEU A 211 37.88 26.02 13.08
CA LEU A 211 39.25 26.43 12.77
C LEU A 211 40.26 25.82 13.75
N LYS A 212 39.94 25.73 15.05
CA LYS A 212 40.78 25.01 16.03
C LYS A 212 40.86 23.51 15.74
N GLN A 213 39.78 22.88 15.27
CA GLN A 213 39.79 21.47 14.86
C GLN A 213 40.61 21.26 13.59
N GLU A 214 40.43 22.09 12.57
CA GLU A 214 41.22 22.07 11.34
C GLU A 214 42.69 22.31 11.63
N LEU A 215 43.01 23.26 12.52
CA LEU A 215 44.38 23.50 12.99
C LEU A 215 44.96 22.27 13.68
N ARG A 216 44.21 21.58 14.55
CA ARG A 216 44.65 20.33 15.18
C ARG A 216 44.87 19.21 14.17
N THR A 217 44.00 19.10 13.16
CA THR A 217 44.15 18.13 12.07
C THR A 217 45.41 18.44 11.25
N ALA A 218 45.64 19.70 10.90
CA ALA A 218 46.84 20.14 10.20
C ALA A 218 48.10 19.87 11.02
N HIS A 219 48.09 20.14 12.34
CA HIS A 219 49.19 19.77 13.23
C HIS A 219 49.42 18.26 13.23
N LYS A 220 48.37 17.43 13.30
CA LYS A 220 48.50 15.97 13.27
C LYS A 220 49.09 15.46 11.95
N VAL A 221 48.68 16.04 10.82
CA VAL A 221 49.26 15.72 9.50
C VAL A 221 50.74 16.11 9.46
N LEU A 222 51.09 17.31 9.92
CA LEU A 222 52.48 17.75 10.02
C LEU A 222 53.29 16.87 10.97
N THR A 223 52.75 16.45 12.11
CA THR A 223 53.39 15.49 13.02
C THR A 223 53.62 14.14 12.34
N ASN A 224 52.70 13.67 11.50
CA ASN A 224 52.88 12.42 10.76
C ASN A 224 53.99 12.52 9.69
N GLU A 225 54.13 13.67 9.05
CA GLU A 225 55.16 13.96 8.02
C GLU A 225 56.54 14.21 8.62
N VAL A 226 56.58 14.89 9.77
CA VAL A 226 57.81 15.20 10.50
C VAL A 226 58.26 13.98 11.31
N GLY A 227 57.35 13.22 11.89
CA GLY A 227 57.62 12.11 12.80
C GLY A 227 57.02 12.37 14.20
N GLU A 228 56.53 11.31 14.85
CA GLU A 228 55.77 11.37 16.12
C GLU A 228 56.61 11.89 17.32
N THR A 229 57.94 11.98 17.16
CA THR A 229 58.89 12.36 18.20
C THR A 229 59.31 13.83 18.18
N VAL A 230 58.79 14.66 17.27
CA VAL A 230 59.26 16.04 17.08
C VAL A 230 58.21 17.10 17.37
N ASN A 231 58.57 18.04 18.24
CA ASN A 231 57.74 19.18 18.60
C ASN A 231 57.82 20.27 17.51
N ILE A 232 56.70 20.56 16.85
CA ILE A 232 56.61 21.50 15.71
C ILE A 232 57.22 22.90 15.99
N PRO A 233 57.08 23.50 17.19
CA PRO A 233 57.74 24.77 17.52
C PRO A 233 59.28 24.72 17.50
N HIS A 234 59.88 23.56 17.75
CA HIS A 234 61.34 23.36 17.72
C HIS A 234 61.89 23.27 16.28
N LEU A 235 61.04 22.97 15.30
CA LEU A 235 61.41 23.01 13.87
C LEU A 235 61.47 24.45 13.35
N LEU A 236 60.57 25.30 13.85
CA LEU A 236 60.52 26.72 13.48
C LEU A 236 61.75 27.48 13.98
N SER A 237 62.35 27.08 15.11
CA SER A 237 63.58 27.70 15.62
C SER A 237 64.85 27.23 14.90
N ASN A 238 64.86 26.04 14.30
CA ASN A 238 66.05 25.44 13.67
C ASN A 238 65.71 24.76 12.32
N PRO A 239 65.44 25.54 11.25
CA PRO A 239 64.89 25.04 9.99
C PRO A 239 65.84 24.15 9.15
N GLY A 240 67.11 24.00 9.55
CA GLY A 240 68.13 23.26 8.77
C GLY A 240 68.54 21.90 9.33
N SER A 241 68.15 21.57 10.58
CA SER A 241 68.61 20.33 11.24
C SER A 241 67.68 19.14 10.98
N TRP A 242 66.42 19.39 10.65
CA TRP A 242 65.42 18.34 10.55
C TRP A 242 65.26 17.80 9.13
N ARG A 243 65.35 16.47 8.98
CA ARG A 243 65.00 15.75 7.76
C ARG A 243 63.66 15.04 7.97
N GLY A 244 62.67 15.35 7.14
CA GLY A 244 61.33 14.77 7.24
C GLY A 244 61.31 13.25 7.04
N ARG A 245 60.22 12.60 7.49
CA ARG A 245 60.04 11.14 7.42
C ARG A 245 60.12 10.62 5.99
N SER A 246 59.54 11.33 5.03
CA SER A 246 59.60 11.00 3.60
C SER A 246 61.04 10.96 3.08
N GLN A 247 61.87 11.94 3.45
CA GLN A 247 63.29 11.96 3.09
C GLN A 247 64.08 10.85 3.80
N GLN A 248 63.76 10.56 5.05
CA GLN A 248 64.39 9.46 5.79
C GLN A 248 64.04 8.09 5.18
N ILE A 249 62.78 7.88 4.77
CA ILE A 249 62.35 6.69 4.03
C ILE A 249 63.08 6.58 2.70
N LEU A 250 63.18 7.66 1.93
CA LEU A 250 63.88 7.66 0.65
C LEU A 250 65.38 7.32 0.82
N ASN A 251 66.03 7.89 1.84
CA ASN A 251 67.42 7.58 2.16
C ASN A 251 67.58 6.12 2.58
N LEU A 252 66.70 5.59 3.42
CA LEU A 252 66.71 4.19 3.83
C LEU A 252 66.45 3.25 2.64
N GLN A 253 65.49 3.56 1.77
CA GLN A 253 65.23 2.80 0.55
C GLN A 253 66.40 2.84 -0.43
N THR A 254 67.12 3.96 -0.50
CA THR A 254 68.34 4.07 -1.31
C THR A 254 69.46 3.24 -0.69
N LYS A 255 69.61 3.27 0.64
CA LYS A 255 70.60 2.45 1.34
C LYS A 255 70.30 0.97 1.26
N VAL A 256 69.03 0.56 1.35
CA VAL A 256 68.61 -0.83 1.15
C VAL A 256 68.96 -1.28 -0.27
N ARG A 257 68.64 -0.48 -1.30
CA ARG A 257 69.04 -0.80 -2.69
C ARG A 257 70.55 -0.89 -2.87
N GLU A 258 71.32 -0.01 -2.25
CA GLU A 258 72.79 -0.08 -2.26
C GLU A 258 73.30 -1.35 -1.57
N LEU A 259 72.75 -1.70 -0.41
CA LEU A 259 73.14 -2.88 0.35
C LEU A 259 72.72 -4.16 -0.38
N GLU A 260 71.55 -4.20 -1.00
CA GLU A 260 71.10 -5.30 -1.86
C GLU A 260 72.02 -5.45 -3.07
N ALA A 261 72.43 -4.34 -3.71
CA ALA A 261 73.39 -4.37 -4.80
C ALA A 261 74.77 -4.85 -4.34
N GLN A 262 75.24 -4.42 -3.16
CA GLN A 262 76.48 -4.88 -2.55
C GLN A 262 76.42 -6.36 -2.17
N LEU A 263 75.27 -6.84 -1.67
CA LEU A 263 75.06 -8.25 -1.36
C LEU A 263 75.04 -9.09 -2.64
N GLY A 264 74.37 -8.63 -3.70
CA GLY A 264 74.39 -9.28 -5.01
C GLY A 264 75.81 -9.40 -5.57
N GLN A 265 76.62 -8.35 -5.44
CA GLN A 265 78.04 -8.37 -5.82
C GLN A 265 78.89 -9.27 -4.91
N SER A 266 78.62 -9.28 -3.60
CA SER A 266 79.28 -10.15 -2.62
C SER A 266 78.93 -11.62 -2.84
N THR A 267 77.68 -11.94 -3.19
CA THR A 267 77.23 -13.28 -3.56
C THR A 267 77.87 -13.76 -4.85
N GLN A 268 78.08 -12.88 -5.84
CA GLN A 268 78.85 -13.21 -7.04
C GLN A 268 80.33 -13.45 -6.74
N ARG A 269 80.95 -12.69 -5.80
CA ARG A 269 82.31 -12.99 -5.31
C ARG A 269 82.38 -14.27 -4.49
N SER A 270 81.36 -14.58 -3.69
CA SER A 270 81.28 -15.82 -2.89
C SER A 270 81.17 -17.05 -3.79
N ARG A 271 80.33 -17.00 -4.85
CA ARG A 271 80.26 -18.07 -5.86
C ARG A 271 81.58 -18.29 -6.63
N GLY A 272 82.43 -17.27 -6.71
CA GLY A 272 83.79 -17.41 -7.23
C GLY A 272 84.77 -18.09 -6.27
N SER A 273 84.45 -18.13 -4.97
CA SER A 273 85.28 -18.76 -3.92
C SER A 273 84.76 -20.13 -3.48
N GLU A 274 83.52 -20.48 -3.85
CA GLU A 274 82.82 -21.72 -3.46
C GLU A 274 83.12 -22.91 -4.39
N LEU A 275 83.83 -22.72 -5.50
CA LEU A 275 84.28 -23.81 -6.39
C LEU A 275 85.53 -24.57 -5.88
N LEU A 276 86.06 -24.20 -4.70
CA LEU A 276 87.23 -24.83 -4.08
C LEU A 276 86.91 -25.61 -2.78
N LEU A 277 85.64 -25.65 -2.36
CA LEU A 277 85.20 -26.25 -1.10
C LEU A 277 84.02 -27.24 -1.26
N GLU A 278 83.68 -27.66 -2.48
CA GLU A 278 82.59 -28.62 -2.73
C GLU A 278 82.96 -30.09 -2.43
N GLU A 279 84.19 -30.40 -2.00
CA GLU A 279 84.57 -31.78 -1.65
C GLU A 279 84.27 -32.19 -0.19
N GLU A 280 83.83 -31.29 0.71
CA GLU A 280 83.78 -31.58 2.15
C GLU A 280 82.42 -31.48 2.88
N GLU A 281 81.28 -31.35 2.18
CA GLU A 281 79.97 -31.28 2.88
C GLU A 281 78.94 -32.31 2.39
N MET A 282 79.41 -33.52 2.10
CA MET A 282 78.57 -34.72 2.04
C MET A 282 78.61 -35.46 3.39
N THR A 283 78.14 -34.82 4.48
CA THR A 283 77.61 -35.51 5.68
C THR A 283 77.09 -34.51 6.71
N GLY A 284 75.80 -34.61 7.06
CA GLY A 284 75.34 -34.28 8.41
C GLY A 284 74.78 -32.87 8.67
N ASN A 285 73.45 -32.77 8.65
CA ASN A 285 72.66 -32.09 9.69
C ASN A 285 73.07 -30.63 10.08
N GLY A 286 72.70 -29.65 9.25
CA GLY A 286 72.94 -28.23 9.52
C GLY A 286 71.82 -27.27 9.08
N GLY A 287 70.55 -27.57 9.38
CA GLY A 287 69.50 -26.55 9.24
C GLY A 287 69.73 -25.38 10.22
N PRO A 288 69.44 -24.11 9.86
CA PRO A 288 69.69 -22.98 10.75
C PRO A 288 68.89 -23.15 12.05
N ARG A 289 69.58 -23.22 13.19
CA ARG A 289 68.97 -23.38 14.53
C ARG A 289 67.92 -22.29 14.77
N ARG A 290 66.63 -22.67 14.76
CA ARG A 290 65.51 -21.81 15.20
C ARG A 290 65.52 -21.70 16.71
N THR A 291 65.22 -20.50 17.22
CA THR A 291 65.17 -20.25 18.67
C THR A 291 63.80 -20.69 19.24
N PRO A 292 63.72 -21.19 20.50
CA PRO A 292 62.46 -21.64 21.11
C PRO A 292 61.37 -20.56 21.18
N LEU A 293 61.75 -19.27 21.19
CA LEU A 293 60.83 -18.13 21.10
C LEU A 293 60.22 -17.98 19.71
N GLN A 294 61.00 -18.26 18.66
CA GLN A 294 60.55 -18.20 17.27
C GLN A 294 59.54 -19.30 16.96
N ASP A 295 59.73 -20.50 17.53
CA ASP A 295 58.76 -21.60 17.41
C ASP A 295 57.46 -21.31 18.16
N LYS A 296 57.52 -20.69 19.36
CA LYS A 296 56.32 -20.24 20.10
C LYS A 296 55.55 -19.16 19.34
N ASN A 297 56.25 -18.17 18.78
CA ASN A 297 55.64 -17.13 17.96
C ASN A 297 54.99 -17.71 16.70
N GLN A 298 55.66 -18.66 16.04
CA GLN A 298 55.12 -19.32 14.86
C GLN A 298 53.90 -20.20 15.18
N ALA A 299 53.89 -20.89 16.32
CA ALA A 299 52.72 -21.64 16.80
C ALA A 299 51.54 -20.71 17.15
N HIS A 300 51.82 -19.56 17.76
CA HIS A 300 50.79 -18.56 18.09
C HIS A 300 50.18 -17.94 16.82
N ILE A 301 50.99 -17.60 15.81
CA ILE A 301 50.50 -17.12 14.50
C ILE A 301 49.58 -18.17 13.86
N ARG A 302 49.99 -19.44 13.83
CA ARG A 302 49.14 -20.53 13.29
C ARG A 302 47.84 -20.72 14.08
N ALA A 303 47.85 -20.47 15.39
CA ALA A 303 46.64 -20.54 16.22
C ALA A 303 45.69 -19.38 15.88
N MET A 304 46.20 -18.16 15.77
CA MET A 304 45.43 -16.98 15.35
C MET A 304 44.87 -17.15 13.93
N GLU A 305 45.62 -17.75 13.01
CA GLU A 305 45.16 -18.05 11.65
C GLU A 305 44.04 -19.09 11.63
N ARG A 306 44.14 -20.13 12.47
CA ARG A 306 43.07 -21.14 12.64
C ARG A 306 41.81 -20.52 13.25
N GLU A 307 41.94 -19.75 14.33
CA GLU A 307 40.79 -19.09 14.96
C GLU A 307 40.12 -18.10 13.99
N ARG A 308 40.92 -17.33 13.23
CA ARG A 308 40.39 -16.45 12.19
C ARG A 308 39.66 -17.25 11.10
N LYS A 309 40.18 -18.41 10.69
CA LYS A 309 39.54 -19.29 9.71
C LYS A 309 38.24 -19.88 10.24
N GLU A 310 38.24 -20.40 11.46
CA GLU A 310 37.05 -20.94 12.15
C GLU A 310 35.98 -19.87 12.34
N ALA A 311 36.36 -18.64 12.71
CA ALA A 311 35.44 -17.51 12.79
C ALA A 311 34.85 -17.15 11.42
N MET A 312 35.66 -17.15 10.36
CA MET A 312 35.17 -16.93 8.99
C MET A 312 34.21 -18.04 8.54
N GLU A 313 34.51 -19.31 8.82
CA GLU A 313 33.64 -20.45 8.52
C GLU A 313 32.33 -20.39 9.31
N LYS A 314 32.38 -20.00 10.59
CA LYS A 314 31.19 -19.78 11.42
C LYS A 314 30.30 -18.66 10.86
N MET A 315 30.89 -17.50 10.57
CA MET A 315 30.15 -16.38 9.97
C MET A 315 29.58 -16.75 8.60
N ALA A 316 30.30 -17.53 7.78
CA ALA A 316 29.80 -18.04 6.51
C ALA A 316 28.61 -19.00 6.70
N GLY A 317 28.68 -19.87 7.71
CA GLY A 317 27.57 -20.74 8.10
C GLY A 317 26.33 -19.96 8.54
N GLU A 318 26.51 -18.94 9.38
CA GLU A 318 25.42 -18.05 9.83
C GLU A 318 24.79 -17.26 8.67
N LEU A 319 25.59 -16.79 7.72
CA LEU A 319 25.09 -16.13 6.50
C LEU A 319 24.26 -17.11 5.65
N GLU A 320 24.69 -18.35 5.52
CA GLU A 320 23.96 -19.37 4.76
C GLU A 320 22.64 -19.76 5.43
N THR A 321 22.61 -19.89 6.76
CA THR A 321 21.36 -20.14 7.49
C THR A 321 20.39 -18.96 7.36
N LEU A 322 20.87 -17.73 7.51
CA LEU A 322 20.06 -16.51 7.34
C LEU A 322 19.54 -16.38 5.90
N ARG A 323 20.33 -16.75 4.89
CA ARG A 323 19.89 -16.79 3.48
C ARG A 323 18.75 -17.80 3.30
N LYS A 324 18.87 -19.01 3.87
CA LYS A 324 17.81 -20.03 3.81
C LYS A 324 16.52 -19.56 4.50
N GLU A 325 16.62 -18.94 5.66
CA GLU A 325 15.47 -18.37 6.37
C GLU A 325 14.82 -17.23 5.58
N GLN A 326 15.62 -16.36 4.94
CA GLN A 326 15.11 -15.31 4.06
C GLN A 326 14.35 -15.90 2.86
N ASP A 327 14.89 -16.96 2.26
CA ASP A 327 14.27 -17.67 1.14
C ASP A 327 12.97 -18.38 1.54
N GLU A 328 12.94 -19.03 2.71
CA GLU A 328 11.73 -19.64 3.25
C GLU A 328 10.66 -18.59 3.58
N GLY A 329 11.05 -17.47 4.20
CA GLY A 329 10.18 -16.33 4.44
C GLY A 329 9.62 -15.74 3.15
N ARG A 330 10.44 -15.65 2.09
CA ARG A 330 10.00 -15.22 0.75
C ARG A 330 8.95 -16.18 0.18
N ARG A 331 9.17 -17.49 0.23
CA ARG A 331 8.21 -18.50 -0.25
C ARG A 331 6.88 -18.43 0.51
N LYS A 332 6.92 -18.28 1.85
CA LYS A 332 5.71 -18.09 2.67
C LYS A 332 4.94 -16.84 2.26
N LEU A 333 5.65 -15.72 2.02
CA LEU A 333 5.06 -14.48 1.52
C LEU A 333 4.48 -14.59 0.11
N GLU A 334 5.13 -15.31 -0.80
CA GLU A 334 4.60 -15.59 -2.14
C GLU A 334 3.34 -16.45 -2.06
N GLY A 335 3.32 -17.48 -1.21
CA GLY A 335 2.15 -18.31 -0.95
C GLY A 335 0.97 -17.53 -0.35
N THR A 336 1.20 -16.61 0.59
CA THR A 336 0.13 -15.75 1.12
C THR A 336 -0.34 -14.73 0.09
N ARG A 337 0.54 -14.17 -0.74
CA ARG A 337 0.15 -13.28 -1.85
C ARG A 337 -0.71 -14.00 -2.88
N ALA A 338 -0.33 -15.21 -3.30
CA ALA A 338 -1.10 -15.99 -4.26
C ALA A 338 -2.51 -16.29 -3.72
N ARG A 339 -2.62 -16.73 -2.46
CA ARG A 339 -3.92 -16.94 -1.80
C ARG A 339 -4.75 -15.67 -1.73
N ASN A 340 -4.13 -14.53 -1.39
CA ASN A 340 -4.85 -13.26 -1.31
C ASN A 340 -5.38 -12.80 -2.69
N ILE A 341 -4.63 -13.04 -3.77
CA ILE A 341 -5.09 -12.76 -5.14
C ILE A 341 -6.32 -13.61 -5.48
N VAL A 342 -6.25 -14.93 -5.23
CA VAL A 342 -7.36 -15.85 -5.51
C VAL A 342 -8.60 -15.47 -4.69
N LEU A 343 -8.46 -15.26 -3.39
CA LEU A 343 -9.56 -14.82 -2.53
C LEU A 343 -10.14 -13.47 -2.98
N THR A 344 -9.30 -12.54 -3.41
CA THR A 344 -9.78 -11.25 -3.95
C THR A 344 -10.58 -11.45 -5.24
N THR A 345 -10.16 -12.37 -6.12
CA THR A 345 -10.93 -12.68 -7.33
C THR A 345 -12.26 -13.35 -7.00
N GLU A 346 -12.30 -14.27 -6.04
CA GLU A 346 -13.54 -14.91 -5.57
C GLU A 346 -14.50 -13.90 -4.93
N VAL A 347 -14.01 -12.97 -4.11
CA VAL A 347 -14.85 -11.91 -3.55
C VAL A 347 -15.43 -11.02 -4.65
N LYS A 348 -14.67 -10.74 -5.71
CA LYS A 348 -15.16 -9.96 -6.86
C LYS A 348 -16.24 -10.72 -7.64
N THR A 349 -16.07 -12.01 -7.89
CA THR A 349 -17.08 -12.82 -8.59
C THR A 349 -18.35 -12.95 -7.77
N LEU A 350 -18.24 -13.22 -6.46
CA LEU A 350 -19.39 -13.27 -5.54
C LEU A 350 -20.14 -11.93 -5.48
N ARG A 351 -19.44 -10.80 -5.44
CA ARG A 351 -20.08 -9.47 -5.52
C ARG A 351 -20.83 -9.28 -6.84
N GLY A 352 -20.28 -9.73 -7.96
CA GLY A 352 -20.97 -9.72 -9.25
C GLY A 352 -22.25 -10.56 -9.25
N GLN A 353 -22.18 -11.76 -8.66
CA GLN A 353 -23.34 -12.64 -8.51
C GLN A 353 -24.43 -12.01 -7.62
N ILE A 354 -24.05 -11.42 -6.48
CA ILE A 354 -24.98 -10.69 -5.60
C ILE A 354 -25.63 -9.52 -6.36
N SER A 355 -24.85 -8.73 -7.08
CA SER A 355 -25.38 -7.62 -7.88
C SER A 355 -26.40 -8.10 -8.92
N THR A 356 -26.17 -9.27 -9.52
CA THR A 356 -27.09 -9.86 -10.50
C THR A 356 -28.38 -10.33 -9.84
N LEU A 357 -28.28 -10.95 -8.66
CA LEU A 357 -29.44 -11.35 -7.86
C LEU A 357 -30.26 -10.14 -7.38
N MET A 358 -29.61 -9.03 -7.03
CA MET A 358 -30.31 -7.80 -6.68
C MET A 358 -31.11 -7.23 -7.84
N VAL A 359 -30.56 -7.22 -9.05
CA VAL A 359 -31.30 -6.81 -10.26
C VAL A 359 -32.49 -7.74 -10.50
N LYS A 360 -32.32 -9.05 -10.34
CA LYS A 360 -33.44 -9.99 -10.45
C LYS A 360 -34.53 -9.71 -9.42
N ALA A 361 -34.15 -9.49 -8.15
CA ALA A 361 -35.09 -9.16 -7.09
C ALA A 361 -35.86 -7.85 -7.39
N GLN A 362 -35.17 -6.82 -7.92
CA GLN A 362 -35.83 -5.59 -8.35
C GLN A 362 -36.82 -5.83 -9.49
N ASN A 363 -36.44 -6.63 -10.49
CA ASN A 363 -37.34 -6.99 -11.58
C ASN A 363 -38.56 -7.80 -11.08
N ASP A 364 -38.36 -8.68 -10.10
CA ASP A 364 -39.43 -9.46 -9.47
C ASP A 364 -40.37 -8.54 -8.65
N ASP A 365 -39.83 -7.56 -7.93
CA ASP A 365 -40.61 -6.54 -7.22
C ASP A 365 -41.43 -5.68 -8.19
N GLU A 366 -40.86 -5.26 -9.32
CA GLU A 366 -41.57 -4.57 -10.39
C GLU A 366 -42.70 -5.43 -10.96
N LEU A 367 -42.43 -6.71 -11.21
CA LEU A 367 -43.45 -7.66 -11.67
C LEU A 367 -44.57 -7.81 -10.64
N ILE A 368 -44.26 -7.98 -9.35
CA ILE A 368 -45.24 -8.06 -8.27
C ILE A 368 -46.07 -6.78 -8.22
N GLN A 369 -45.44 -5.62 -8.33
CA GLN A 369 -46.15 -4.33 -8.34
C GLN A 369 -47.14 -4.26 -9.52
N THR A 370 -46.72 -4.65 -10.73
CA THR A 370 -47.63 -4.66 -11.90
C THR A 370 -48.81 -5.61 -11.71
N LEU A 371 -48.60 -6.79 -11.12
CA LEU A 371 -49.66 -7.75 -10.83
C LEU A 371 -50.62 -7.24 -9.75
N LEU A 372 -50.11 -6.61 -8.69
CA LEU A 372 -50.93 -5.98 -7.66
C LEU A 372 -51.77 -4.83 -8.23
N GLU A 373 -51.20 -4.03 -9.13
CA GLU A 373 -51.91 -2.96 -9.84
C GLU A 373 -53.05 -3.53 -10.69
N GLN A 374 -52.81 -4.62 -11.42
CA GLN A 374 -53.83 -5.32 -12.21
C GLN A 374 -54.93 -5.91 -11.31
N GLN A 375 -54.56 -6.57 -10.20
CA GLN A 375 -55.51 -7.12 -9.25
C GLN A 375 -56.40 -6.03 -8.63
N LYS A 376 -55.82 -4.88 -8.28
CA LYS A 376 -56.55 -3.73 -7.77
C LYS A 376 -57.55 -3.19 -8.80
N ARG A 377 -57.13 -3.02 -10.06
CA ARG A 377 -58.02 -2.61 -11.16
C ARG A 377 -59.19 -3.57 -11.33
N LEU A 378 -58.95 -4.88 -11.26
CA LEU A 378 -60.03 -5.88 -11.34
C LEU A 378 -60.97 -5.81 -10.14
N GLN A 379 -60.46 -5.63 -8.92
CA GLN A 379 -61.30 -5.43 -7.74
C GLN A 379 -62.16 -4.17 -7.85
N ASP A 380 -61.60 -3.07 -8.35
CA ASP A 380 -62.34 -1.81 -8.53
C ASP A 380 -63.42 -1.96 -9.61
N LEU A 381 -63.15 -2.67 -10.70
CA LEU A 381 -64.17 -3.03 -11.69
C LEU A 381 -65.29 -3.89 -11.09
N LEU A 382 -64.96 -4.90 -10.28
CA LEU A 382 -65.94 -5.74 -9.58
C LEU A 382 -66.81 -4.93 -8.61
N LYS A 383 -66.21 -4.03 -7.83
CA LYS A 383 -66.94 -3.12 -6.94
C LYS A 383 -67.86 -2.19 -7.72
N SER A 384 -67.37 -1.57 -8.80
CA SER A 384 -68.19 -0.69 -9.64
C SER A 384 -69.37 -1.44 -10.27
N SER A 385 -69.15 -2.67 -10.75
CA SER A 385 -70.22 -3.52 -11.27
C SER A 385 -71.23 -3.93 -10.19
N ALA A 386 -70.79 -4.17 -8.95
CA ALA A 386 -71.67 -4.46 -7.83
C ALA A 386 -72.50 -3.24 -7.41
N ASP A 387 -71.89 -2.05 -7.39
CA ASP A 387 -72.55 -0.78 -7.12
C ASP A 387 -73.58 -0.45 -8.21
N ASP A 388 -73.25 -0.68 -9.48
CA ASP A 388 -74.17 -0.49 -10.60
C ASP A 388 -75.33 -1.49 -10.57
N ALA A 389 -75.08 -2.76 -10.20
CA ALA A 389 -76.13 -3.74 -9.97
C ALA A 389 -77.05 -3.35 -8.80
N ALA A 390 -76.50 -2.80 -7.72
CA ALA A 390 -77.26 -2.32 -6.57
C ALA A 390 -78.13 -1.10 -6.93
N LYS A 391 -77.61 -0.16 -7.75
CA LYS A 391 -78.37 0.99 -8.27
C LYS A 391 -79.53 0.52 -9.17
N GLN A 392 -79.26 -0.36 -10.12
CA GLN A 392 -80.30 -0.95 -10.97
C GLN A 392 -81.35 -1.72 -10.16
N GLY A 393 -80.94 -2.42 -9.10
CA GLY A 393 -81.85 -3.11 -8.19
C GLY A 393 -82.78 -2.15 -7.44
N LYS A 394 -82.24 -1.03 -6.95
CA LYS A 394 -83.03 0.04 -6.31
C LYS A 394 -83.99 0.68 -7.31
N GLU A 395 -83.55 0.99 -8.51
CA GLU A 395 -84.36 1.58 -9.57
C GLU A 395 -85.51 0.64 -10.00
N LYS A 396 -85.23 -0.65 -10.23
CA LYS A 396 -86.27 -1.66 -10.47
C LYS A 396 -87.25 -1.84 -9.31
N ARG A 397 -86.82 -1.57 -8.07
CA ARG A 397 -87.70 -1.65 -6.88
C ARG A 397 -88.59 -0.41 -6.80
N VAL A 398 -88.07 0.78 -7.07
CA VAL A 398 -88.86 2.03 -7.14
C VAL A 398 -89.92 1.92 -8.23
N VAL A 399 -89.56 1.43 -9.42
CA VAL A 399 -90.53 1.21 -10.52
C VAL A 399 -91.62 0.21 -10.12
N ARG A 400 -91.25 -0.91 -9.47
CA ARG A 400 -92.23 -1.89 -8.97
C ARG A 400 -93.16 -1.34 -7.89
N VAL A 401 -92.64 -0.54 -6.95
CA VAL A 401 -93.46 0.08 -5.90
C VAL A 401 -94.39 1.13 -6.49
N GLY A 402 -93.92 1.94 -7.46
CA GLY A 402 -94.77 2.88 -8.20
C GLY A 402 -95.93 2.17 -8.90
N GLN A 403 -95.63 1.12 -9.67
CA GLN A 403 -96.66 0.29 -10.33
C GLN A 403 -97.65 -0.35 -9.34
N ALA A 404 -97.17 -0.84 -8.19
CA ALA A 404 -98.04 -1.42 -7.16
C ALA A 404 -98.97 -0.37 -6.51
N MET A 405 -98.47 0.84 -6.27
CA MET A 405 -99.29 1.94 -5.77
C MET A 405 -100.35 2.36 -6.79
N ASP A 406 -100.02 2.41 -8.08
CA ASP A 406 -100.98 2.76 -9.13
C ASP A 406 -102.11 1.72 -9.25
N VAL A 407 -101.78 0.43 -9.17
CA VAL A 407 -102.78 -0.66 -9.15
C VAL A 407 -103.68 -0.58 -7.92
N GLN A 408 -103.11 -0.30 -6.75
CA GLN A 408 -103.88 -0.16 -5.51
C GLN A 408 -104.79 1.08 -5.54
N ASN A 409 -104.33 2.19 -6.12
CA ASN A 409 -105.12 3.40 -6.26
C ASN A 409 -106.27 3.21 -7.26
N GLN A 410 -106.06 2.48 -8.36
CA GLN A 410 -107.14 2.06 -9.27
C GLN A 410 -108.15 1.13 -8.57
N GLY A 411 -107.68 0.19 -7.75
CA GLY A 411 -108.54 -0.68 -6.94
C GLY A 411 -109.40 0.10 -5.95
N GLN A 412 -108.85 1.12 -5.28
CA GLN A 412 -109.61 2.00 -4.39
C GLN A 412 -110.64 2.84 -5.14
N GLN A 413 -110.31 3.36 -6.32
CA GLN A 413 -111.27 4.11 -7.15
C GLN A 413 -112.44 3.23 -7.63
N GLN A 414 -112.18 1.96 -7.98
CA GLN A 414 -113.25 1.00 -8.30
C GLN A 414 -114.11 0.66 -7.08
N PHE A 415 -113.51 0.49 -5.90
CA PHE A 415 -114.24 0.22 -4.66
C PHE A 415 -115.14 1.41 -4.26
N HIS A 416 -114.65 2.63 -4.43
CA HIS A 416 -115.41 3.85 -4.12
C HIS A 416 -116.60 4.04 -5.07
N MET A 417 -116.48 3.59 -6.31
CA MET A 417 -117.56 3.63 -7.31
C MET A 417 -118.66 2.58 -7.02
N GLN A 418 -118.28 1.40 -6.51
CA GLN A 418 -119.24 0.36 -6.10
C GLN A 418 -119.90 0.67 -4.74
N ALA A 419 -119.19 1.29 -3.80
CA ALA A 419 -119.73 1.67 -2.50
C ALA A 419 -120.70 2.87 -2.55
N GLY A 420 -120.70 3.65 -3.64
CA GLY A 420 -121.61 4.80 -3.81
C GLY A 420 -123.07 4.45 -4.08
N ASN A 421 -123.39 3.19 -4.44
CA ASN A 421 -124.72 2.80 -4.91
C ASN A 421 -125.62 2.08 -3.89
N THR A 422 -125.14 1.84 -2.66
CA THR A 422 -125.94 1.22 -1.59
C THR A 422 -125.55 1.80 -0.24
N LEU A 423 -126.30 2.79 0.27
CA LEU A 423 -126.91 2.80 1.63
C LEU A 423 -127.53 4.18 1.96
N SER A 424 -128.82 4.34 1.65
CA SER A 424 -129.75 5.11 2.49
C SER A 424 -130.48 4.11 3.38
N GLN A 425 -130.64 4.48 4.66
CA GLN A 425 -131.40 3.82 5.73
C GLN A 425 -130.61 3.02 6.78
N LEU A 426 -131.00 3.32 8.03
CA LEU A 426 -130.68 2.74 9.33
C LEU A 426 -129.36 3.21 9.96
N GLY A 427 -129.49 4.25 10.79
CA GLY A 427 -128.48 4.69 11.74
C GLY A 427 -128.58 3.96 13.09
N GLY A 428 -127.44 3.90 13.75
CA GLY A 428 -127.39 4.05 15.21
C GLY A 428 -126.92 2.88 16.07
N TYR A 429 -125.84 2.18 15.72
CA TYR A 429 -125.02 1.41 16.68
C TYR A 429 -123.52 1.50 16.35
N SER A 430 -122.71 1.62 17.41
CA SER A 430 -121.22 1.69 17.49
C SER A 430 -120.50 0.72 16.53
N PRO A 431 -119.30 1.02 15.95
CA PRO A 431 -118.04 0.95 16.70
C PRO A 431 -116.88 1.87 16.26
N LYS A 432 -115.98 2.18 17.19
CA LYS A 432 -114.56 2.36 16.87
C LYS A 432 -113.96 0.99 16.59
N SER A 433 -113.49 0.85 15.38
CA SER A 433 -112.70 -0.21 14.79
C SER A 433 -111.30 -0.36 15.44
N GLN A 434 -111.01 -1.55 15.97
CA GLN A 434 -109.73 -2.26 15.81
C GLN A 434 -110.11 -3.66 15.31
N GLY A 435 -109.66 -4.03 14.11
CA GLY A 435 -110.08 -5.25 13.41
C GLY A 435 -109.12 -6.44 13.55
N ASN A 436 -109.70 -7.64 13.40
CA ASN A 436 -109.25 -8.89 12.72
C ASN A 436 -107.85 -9.48 13.07
N LEU A 437 -107.61 -10.75 13.46
CA LEU A 437 -108.05 -12.13 13.07
C LEU A 437 -107.87 -12.50 11.57
N PRO A 438 -107.36 -13.69 11.19
CA PRO A 438 -106.28 -14.52 11.76
C PRO A 438 -105.25 -15.05 10.71
N ASP A 439 -104.11 -15.54 11.24
CA ASP A 439 -103.12 -16.51 10.71
C ASP A 439 -102.60 -16.41 9.26
N LEU A 440 -101.35 -15.94 9.12
CA LEU A 440 -100.20 -16.70 8.58
C LEU A 440 -98.90 -15.86 8.75
N GLU A 441 -98.26 -15.92 9.92
CA GLU A 441 -96.87 -15.45 10.09
C GLU A 441 -95.93 -16.61 10.41
N GLN A 442 -95.35 -17.16 9.35
CA GLN A 442 -93.93 -17.56 9.18
C GLN A 442 -93.71 -17.57 7.65
N PRO A 443 -92.55 -17.16 7.10
CA PRO A 443 -91.20 -17.23 7.65
C PRO A 443 -90.54 -15.84 7.74
N GLY A 444 -89.42 -15.59 8.40
CA GLY A 444 -88.42 -16.48 8.94
C GLY A 444 -87.16 -15.66 9.23
N GLY A 445 -86.59 -15.88 10.41
CA GLY A 445 -85.21 -16.34 10.52
C GLY A 445 -84.04 -15.41 10.19
N ALA A 446 -84.20 -14.23 9.57
CA ALA A 446 -83.03 -13.43 9.18
C ALA A 446 -82.65 -12.37 10.23
N VAL A 447 -83.59 -11.53 10.69
CA VAL A 447 -83.24 -10.37 11.55
C VAL A 447 -83.06 -10.75 13.02
N GLN A 448 -83.68 -11.84 13.48
CA GLN A 448 -83.42 -12.41 14.81
C GLN A 448 -82.18 -13.30 14.81
N ALA A 449 -81.88 -14.03 13.72
CA ALA A 449 -80.62 -14.79 13.61
C ALA A 449 -79.41 -13.86 13.52
N ASP A 450 -79.51 -12.73 12.82
CA ASP A 450 -78.45 -11.73 12.82
C ASP A 450 -78.28 -11.09 14.21
N ASN A 451 -79.37 -10.83 14.96
CA ASN A 451 -79.26 -10.34 16.34
C ASN A 451 -78.77 -11.39 17.35
N THR A 452 -79.10 -12.69 17.19
CA THR A 452 -78.58 -13.75 18.06
C THR A 452 -77.15 -14.13 17.70
N PHE A 453 -76.78 -14.12 16.42
CA PHE A 453 -75.42 -14.37 15.95
C PHE A 453 -74.50 -13.20 16.30
N VAL A 454 -74.95 -11.94 16.15
CA VAL A 454 -74.20 -10.76 16.62
C VAL A 454 -74.04 -10.80 18.14
N ARG A 455 -75.06 -11.22 18.89
CA ARG A 455 -74.95 -11.38 20.36
C ARG A 455 -74.00 -12.54 20.73
N GLN A 456 -74.06 -13.68 20.04
CA GLN A 456 -73.13 -14.80 20.24
C GLN A 456 -71.69 -14.45 19.84
N LEU A 457 -71.50 -13.64 18.79
CA LEU A 457 -70.19 -13.12 18.43
C LEU A 457 -69.68 -12.12 19.47
N GLN A 458 -70.53 -11.25 20.01
CA GLN A 458 -70.15 -10.34 21.10
C GLN A 458 -69.83 -11.10 22.38
N GLU A 459 -70.58 -12.15 22.72
CA GLU A 459 -70.33 -13.01 23.87
C GLU A 459 -69.03 -13.80 23.69
N MET A 460 -68.81 -14.43 22.54
CA MET A 460 -67.54 -15.09 22.22
C MET A 460 -66.36 -14.12 22.20
N VAL A 461 -66.52 -12.90 21.67
CA VAL A 461 -65.47 -11.88 21.72
C VAL A 461 -65.17 -11.49 23.16
N SER A 462 -66.19 -11.29 24.00
CA SER A 462 -65.99 -10.97 25.43
C SER A 462 -65.31 -12.12 26.20
N GLU A 463 -65.66 -13.38 25.92
CA GLU A 463 -65.01 -14.55 26.51
C GLU A 463 -63.55 -14.68 26.04
N LYS A 464 -63.29 -14.42 24.76
CA LYS A 464 -61.93 -14.42 24.20
C LYS A 464 -61.10 -13.28 24.76
N GLU A 465 -61.67 -12.09 24.96
CA GLU A 465 -61.00 -10.96 25.60
C GLU A 465 -60.64 -11.25 27.05
N VAL A 466 -61.53 -11.89 27.82
CA VAL A 466 -61.24 -12.34 29.19
C VAL A 466 -60.12 -13.39 29.19
N LYS A 467 -60.17 -14.35 28.25
CA LYS A 467 -59.12 -15.38 28.13
C LYS A 467 -57.77 -14.82 27.71
N ILE A 468 -57.76 -13.84 26.80
CA ILE A 468 -56.56 -13.10 26.39
C ILE A 468 -55.98 -12.37 27.60
N LYS A 469 -56.78 -11.65 28.39
CA LYS A 469 -56.31 -10.99 29.63
C LYS A 469 -55.75 -11.99 30.65
N GLN A 470 -56.36 -13.16 30.78
CA GLN A 470 -55.86 -14.23 31.66
C GLN A 470 -54.51 -14.79 31.20
N LEU A 471 -54.37 -15.04 29.89
CA LEU A 471 -53.12 -15.51 29.29
C LEU A 471 -52.03 -14.44 29.31
N GLU A 472 -52.39 -13.16 29.12
CA GLU A 472 -51.46 -12.04 29.26
C GLU A 472 -50.94 -11.93 30.70
N GLN A 473 -51.80 -12.10 31.71
CA GLN A 473 -51.39 -12.15 33.12
C GLN A 473 -50.49 -13.36 33.40
N GLU A 474 -50.77 -14.52 32.82
CA GLU A 474 -49.96 -15.72 32.96
C GLU A 474 -48.59 -15.58 32.28
N ILE A 475 -48.54 -14.99 31.08
CA ILE A 475 -47.30 -14.64 30.37
C ILE A 475 -46.50 -13.62 31.18
N GLN A 476 -47.13 -12.58 31.74
CA GLN A 476 -46.46 -11.61 32.59
C GLN A 476 -45.93 -12.24 33.89
N HIS A 477 -46.65 -13.22 34.45
CA HIS A 477 -46.20 -13.98 35.61
C HIS A 477 -45.01 -14.89 35.26
N MET A 478 -45.05 -15.55 34.11
CA MET A 478 -43.95 -16.39 33.60
C MET A 478 -42.71 -15.56 33.23
N VAL A 479 -42.87 -14.39 32.61
CA VAL A 479 -41.77 -13.46 32.31
C VAL A 479 -41.14 -12.94 33.60
N ARG A 480 -41.94 -12.61 34.63
CA ARG A 480 -41.42 -12.26 35.96
C ARG A 480 -40.71 -13.43 36.63
N LYS A 481 -41.25 -14.66 36.53
CA LYS A 481 -40.63 -15.87 37.09
C LYS A 481 -39.30 -16.23 36.40
N VAL A 482 -39.21 -16.05 35.09
CA VAL A 482 -37.97 -16.23 34.30
C VAL A 482 -36.97 -15.10 34.58
N GLY A 483 -37.44 -13.86 34.79
CA GLY A 483 -36.61 -12.73 35.20
C GLY A 483 -36.06 -12.88 36.63
N LEU A 484 -36.86 -13.39 37.56
CA LEU A 484 -36.44 -13.67 38.94
C LEU A 484 -35.47 -14.86 39.04
N ASN A 485 -35.68 -15.90 38.23
CA ASN A 485 -34.74 -17.02 38.15
C ASN A 485 -33.39 -16.65 37.50
N ARG A 486 -33.35 -15.58 36.69
CA ARG A 486 -32.10 -15.05 36.11
C ARG A 486 -31.31 -14.17 37.08
N LEU A 487 -31.94 -13.63 38.12
CA LEU A 487 -31.28 -12.77 39.13
C LEU A 487 -30.88 -13.53 40.41
N ALA A 488 -31.23 -14.81 40.53
CA ALA A 488 -30.84 -15.66 41.66
C ALA A 488 -29.58 -16.51 41.39
N ALA A 489 -28.98 -16.42 40.20
CA ALA A 489 -27.87 -17.29 39.79
C ALA A 489 -26.73 -16.50 39.11
N GLU A 490 -26.24 -15.43 39.73
CA GLU A 490 -24.89 -14.91 39.47
C GLU A 490 -24.19 -14.58 40.78
N GLY A 491 -23.38 -15.55 41.22
CA GLY A 491 -22.29 -15.35 42.15
C GLY A 491 -21.05 -16.02 41.57
N THR A 492 -20.04 -15.20 41.28
CA THR A 492 -18.62 -15.52 40.98
C THR A 492 -18.24 -16.02 39.58
N GLY A 493 -17.35 -15.27 38.91
CA GLY A 493 -16.26 -15.82 38.09
C GLY A 493 -16.30 -15.54 36.58
N ASP A 494 -15.46 -14.58 36.19
CA ASP A 494 -14.93 -14.17 34.88
C ASP A 494 -15.05 -15.06 33.60
N GLU A 495 -15.33 -14.30 32.52
CA GLU A 495 -14.87 -14.36 31.12
C GLU A 495 -15.00 -15.62 30.22
N ALA A 496 -15.90 -15.44 29.24
CA ALA A 496 -15.73 -15.63 27.78
C ALA A 496 -15.93 -17.04 27.14
N ALA A 497 -17.15 -17.22 26.61
CA ALA A 497 -17.63 -18.27 25.68
C ALA A 497 -17.48 -17.83 24.19
N PRO A 498 -18.02 -18.50 23.12
CA PRO A 498 -18.88 -19.71 23.05
C PRO A 498 -18.71 -20.67 21.82
N PHE A 499 -19.30 -21.88 21.89
CA PHE A 499 -19.76 -22.63 20.71
C PHE A 499 -20.94 -23.59 21.03
N HIS A 500 -22.00 -23.52 20.19
CA HIS A 500 -22.94 -24.59 19.75
C HIS A 500 -23.98 -25.24 20.69
N LEU A 501 -25.21 -25.64 20.28
CA LEU A 501 -26.03 -25.60 19.03
C LEU A 501 -27.44 -26.19 19.36
N GLY A 502 -28.53 -25.65 18.77
CA GLY A 502 -29.75 -26.36 18.31
C GLY A 502 -30.72 -26.98 19.34
N SER A 503 -32.03 -27.16 19.11
CA SER A 503 -32.89 -26.97 17.94
C SER A 503 -34.38 -27.18 18.32
N SER A 504 -35.29 -26.45 17.65
CA SER A 504 -36.66 -26.85 17.22
C SER A 504 -37.78 -26.92 18.29
N GLN A 505 -38.99 -26.33 18.13
CA GLN A 505 -39.83 -26.13 16.94
C GLN A 505 -40.95 -25.09 17.23
N GLY A 506 -41.41 -24.33 16.22
CA GLY A 506 -42.77 -23.72 16.23
C GLY A 506 -42.93 -22.24 15.82
N SER A 507 -42.89 -21.97 14.51
CA SER A 507 -43.66 -20.97 13.74
C SER A 507 -44.41 -19.81 14.45
N ALA A 508 -43.97 -18.56 14.21
CA ALA A 508 -44.80 -17.40 13.84
C ALA A 508 -43.93 -16.18 13.49
N ARG A 509 -44.35 -15.44 12.46
CA ARG A 509 -43.72 -14.26 11.86
C ARG A 509 -43.48 -13.12 12.85
N MET A 510 -42.27 -12.54 12.90
CA MET A 510 -42.04 -11.10 13.16
C MET A 510 -40.71 -10.61 12.55
N VAL A 511 -40.74 -9.33 12.19
CA VAL A 511 -39.80 -8.51 11.40
C VAL A 511 -38.54 -8.13 12.20
N SER A 512 -37.37 -8.09 11.55
CA SER A 512 -36.13 -7.51 12.10
C SER A 512 -35.62 -6.35 11.25
N LYS A 513 -35.12 -5.31 11.90
CA LYS A 513 -34.81 -3.96 11.39
C LYS A 513 -33.54 -3.86 10.52
N MET A 514 -33.05 -4.97 9.97
CA MET A 514 -32.02 -5.02 8.93
C MET A 514 -32.34 -6.18 7.99
N GLY A 515 -32.91 -5.88 6.82
CA GLY A 515 -33.58 -6.84 5.96
C GLY A 515 -32.69 -7.95 5.36
N HIS A 516 -32.85 -9.18 5.86
CA HIS A 516 -32.50 -10.39 5.11
C HIS A 516 -33.58 -11.48 5.27
N THR A 517 -33.96 -12.09 4.14
CA THR A 517 -34.80 -13.28 4.01
C THR A 517 -33.90 -14.53 3.92
N LEU A 518 -34.13 -15.52 4.78
CA LEU A 518 -33.59 -16.88 4.60
C LEU A 518 -34.48 -17.63 3.60
N VAL A 519 -33.89 -18.20 2.55
CA VAL A 519 -34.61 -19.06 1.59
C VAL A 519 -34.48 -20.52 2.03
N GLU A 520 -35.65 -21.13 2.25
CA GLU A 520 -35.90 -22.56 2.43
C GLU A 520 -35.87 -23.23 1.05
N ALA A 521 -35.05 -24.27 0.86
CA ALA A 521 -34.91 -24.97 -0.42
C ALA A 521 -35.74 -26.27 -0.44
N SER A 522 -36.44 -26.52 -1.55
CA SER A 522 -36.94 -27.84 -2.01
C SER A 522 -37.50 -27.73 -3.45
N PRO A 523 -37.66 -28.84 -4.21
CA PRO A 523 -36.70 -29.89 -4.53
C PRO A 523 -36.48 -30.01 -6.06
N MET A 524 -35.34 -30.57 -6.50
CA MET A 524 -35.12 -30.88 -7.91
C MET A 524 -35.78 -32.20 -8.32
N THR A 525 -36.38 -32.14 -9.50
CA THR A 525 -36.97 -33.19 -10.31
C THR A 525 -36.05 -34.38 -10.57
N VAL A 526 -36.59 -35.57 -10.35
CA VAL A 526 -36.06 -36.89 -10.71
C VAL A 526 -36.00 -37.08 -12.22
N THR A 527 -34.83 -37.43 -12.73
CA THR A 527 -34.68 -38.20 -13.99
C THR A 527 -34.32 -39.64 -13.64
N SER A 528 -35.07 -40.57 -14.21
CA SER A 528 -35.02 -42.02 -14.01
C SER A 528 -33.69 -42.67 -14.40
N GLY A 529 -33.14 -43.48 -13.50
CA GLY A 529 -32.10 -44.48 -13.83
C GLY A 529 -31.52 -45.18 -12.59
N GLY A 530 -31.91 -46.45 -12.36
CA GLY A 530 -31.16 -47.45 -11.57
C GLY A 530 -31.14 -47.28 -10.04
N ALA A 531 -32.04 -47.97 -9.33
CA ALA A 531 -32.08 -48.00 -7.87
C ALA A 531 -31.19 -49.12 -7.27
N THR A 532 -30.04 -48.75 -6.69
CA THR A 532 -29.46 -49.46 -5.54
C THR A 532 -29.74 -48.64 -4.28
N ARG A 533 -30.34 -49.29 -3.28
CA ARG A 533 -30.82 -48.65 -2.05
C ARG A 533 -29.64 -48.46 -1.08
N PRO A 534 -29.32 -47.25 -0.59
CA PRO A 534 -28.20 -47.04 0.34
C PRO A 534 -28.54 -47.57 1.73
N SER A 535 -27.57 -48.22 2.38
CA SER A 535 -27.66 -48.74 3.75
C SER A 535 -27.79 -47.60 4.78
N SER A 536 -28.56 -47.81 5.87
CA SER A 536 -28.79 -46.80 6.92
C SER A 536 -27.52 -46.33 7.66
N SER A 537 -26.45 -47.13 7.64
CA SER A 537 -25.13 -46.75 8.14
C SER A 537 -24.46 -45.67 7.29
N SER A 538 -24.61 -45.73 5.96
CA SER A 538 -24.01 -44.78 5.02
C SER A 538 -24.58 -43.38 5.17
N ILE A 539 -25.89 -43.26 5.45
CA ILE A 539 -26.57 -41.97 5.65
C ILE A 539 -26.12 -41.32 6.97
N ARG A 540 -25.85 -42.13 8.01
CA ARG A 540 -25.36 -41.64 9.30
C ARG A 540 -23.93 -41.08 9.20
N GLU A 541 -23.06 -41.77 8.48
CA GLU A 541 -21.68 -41.29 8.27
C GLU A 541 -21.66 -40.00 7.44
N GLU A 542 -22.50 -39.92 6.40
CA GLU A 542 -22.65 -38.71 5.57
C GLU A 542 -23.17 -37.52 6.39
N THR A 543 -24.16 -37.73 7.26
CA THR A 543 -24.68 -36.67 8.15
C THR A 543 -23.67 -36.22 9.21
N GLU A 544 -22.82 -37.12 9.73
CA GLU A 544 -21.73 -36.74 10.63
C GLU A 544 -20.62 -35.96 9.91
N LEU A 545 -20.30 -36.32 8.66
CA LEU A 545 -19.31 -35.61 7.85
C LEU A 545 -19.80 -34.19 7.50
N LEU A 546 -21.07 -34.05 7.12
CA LEU A 546 -21.72 -32.75 6.92
C LEU A 546 -21.73 -31.89 8.19
N ARG A 547 -21.93 -32.50 9.37
CA ARG A 547 -21.85 -31.78 10.66
C ARG A 547 -20.44 -31.27 10.94
N ARG A 548 -19.40 -32.07 10.68
CA ARG A 548 -18.00 -31.65 10.85
C ARG A 548 -17.66 -30.49 9.90
N GLN A 549 -18.03 -30.62 8.62
CA GLN A 549 -17.86 -29.54 7.64
C GLN A 549 -18.58 -28.25 8.06
N CYS A 550 -19.80 -28.35 8.62
CA CYS A 550 -20.51 -27.18 9.13
C CYS A 550 -19.77 -26.50 10.30
N VAL A 551 -19.11 -27.25 11.18
CA VAL A 551 -18.32 -26.68 12.30
C VAL A 551 -17.07 -25.99 11.76
N GLU A 552 -16.36 -26.63 10.83
CA GLU A 552 -15.19 -26.05 10.18
C GLU A 552 -15.51 -24.75 9.44
N LEU A 553 -16.60 -24.73 8.66
CA LEU A 553 -17.06 -23.52 7.98
C LEU A 553 -17.42 -22.38 8.94
N ARG A 554 -17.98 -22.70 10.12
CA ARG A 554 -18.27 -21.68 11.15
C ARG A 554 -16.98 -21.13 11.78
N ALA A 555 -16.01 -21.98 12.08
CA ALA A 555 -14.72 -21.52 12.60
C ALA A 555 -13.98 -20.63 11.58
N LEU A 556 -14.01 -21.00 10.30
CA LEU A 556 -13.47 -20.18 9.21
C LEU A 556 -14.23 -18.85 9.08
N SER A 557 -15.55 -18.85 9.23
CA SER A 557 -16.34 -17.62 9.20
C SER A 557 -16.03 -16.69 10.39
N GLN A 558 -15.79 -17.24 11.58
CA GLN A 558 -15.44 -16.46 12.77
C GLN A 558 -14.03 -15.85 12.64
N THR A 559 -13.05 -16.63 12.19
CA THR A 559 -11.70 -16.08 11.94
C THR A 559 -11.70 -15.00 10.86
N ALA A 560 -12.49 -15.19 9.79
CA ALA A 560 -12.69 -14.17 8.77
C ALA A 560 -13.41 -12.91 9.32
N GLN A 561 -14.32 -13.07 10.30
CA GLN A 561 -14.97 -11.96 10.99
C GLN A 561 -13.95 -11.10 11.74
N VAL A 562 -13.10 -11.73 12.55
CA VAL A 562 -12.07 -11.03 13.34
C VAL A 562 -11.07 -10.30 12.44
N GLU A 563 -10.62 -10.94 11.36
CA GLU A 563 -9.72 -10.28 10.40
C GLU A 563 -10.41 -9.12 9.67
N ARG A 564 -11.71 -9.22 9.40
CA ARG A 564 -12.48 -8.09 8.85
C ARG A 564 -12.54 -6.93 9.83
N ASP A 565 -12.79 -7.21 11.10
CA ASP A 565 -12.89 -6.19 12.15
C ASP A 565 -11.54 -5.48 12.33
N ARG A 566 -10.43 -6.23 12.34
CA ARG A 566 -9.06 -5.68 12.35
C ARG A 566 -8.74 -4.83 11.12
N LEU A 567 -9.19 -5.25 9.93
CA LEU A 567 -9.03 -4.47 8.71
C LEU A 567 -9.88 -3.20 8.74
N MET A 568 -11.08 -3.25 9.31
CA MET A 568 -11.92 -2.07 9.50
C MET A 568 -11.27 -1.06 10.44
N GLU A 569 -10.65 -1.51 11.53
CA GLU A 569 -9.86 -0.64 12.41
C GLU A 569 -8.68 0.00 11.66
N LEU A 570 -7.92 -0.78 10.88
CA LEU A 570 -6.81 -0.25 10.10
C LEU A 570 -7.28 0.77 9.06
N VAL A 571 -8.40 0.51 8.38
CA VAL A 571 -9.03 1.46 7.47
C VAL A 571 -9.44 2.72 8.22
N GLY A 572 -10.00 2.61 9.42
CA GLY A 572 -10.34 3.75 10.27
C GLY A 572 -9.12 4.61 10.61
N VAL A 573 -8.02 3.99 11.05
CA VAL A 573 -6.76 4.70 11.34
C VAL A 573 -6.18 5.36 10.08
N LEU A 574 -6.24 4.70 8.93
CA LEU A 574 -5.76 5.28 7.67
C LEU A 574 -6.64 6.44 7.22
N GLN A 575 -7.96 6.32 7.35
CA GLN A 575 -8.93 7.36 7.04
C GLN A 575 -8.69 8.60 7.91
N GLN A 576 -8.53 8.42 9.23
CA GLN A 576 -8.20 9.50 10.15
C GLN A 576 -6.88 10.19 9.78
N ARG A 577 -5.83 9.42 9.45
CA ARG A 577 -4.54 9.99 9.02
C ARG A 577 -4.63 10.75 7.71
N VAL A 578 -5.50 10.32 6.79
CA VAL A 578 -5.77 11.04 5.55
C VAL A 578 -6.52 12.34 5.85
N GLU A 579 -7.56 12.30 6.70
CA GLU A 579 -8.31 13.49 7.13
C GLU A 579 -7.39 14.53 7.77
N GLU A 580 -6.57 14.13 8.76
CA GLU A 580 -5.58 15.01 9.39
C GLU A 580 -4.58 15.59 8.39
N ALA A 581 -4.16 14.81 7.39
CA ALA A 581 -3.26 15.31 6.34
C ALA A 581 -3.98 16.31 5.41
N THR A 582 -5.25 16.06 5.09
CA THR A 582 -6.06 16.98 4.27
C THR A 582 -6.36 18.28 5.01
N ASP A 583 -6.59 18.24 6.33
CA ASP A 583 -6.82 19.43 7.14
C ASP A 583 -5.56 20.28 7.25
N LYS A 584 -4.41 19.66 7.49
CA LYS A 584 -3.11 20.34 7.47
C LYS A 584 -2.82 20.97 6.09
N ALA A 585 -3.20 20.31 5.01
CA ALA A 585 -3.07 20.86 3.66
C ALA A 585 -4.00 22.05 3.43
N ARG A 586 -5.26 21.98 3.89
CA ARG A 586 -6.21 23.10 3.84
C ARG A 586 -5.72 24.30 4.63
N GLU A 587 -5.22 24.08 5.84
CA GLU A 587 -4.67 25.16 6.68
C GLU A 587 -3.46 25.83 6.00
N ALA A 588 -2.58 25.04 5.38
CA ALA A 588 -1.45 25.56 4.62
C ALA A 588 -1.90 26.38 3.40
N GLU A 589 -2.94 25.94 2.69
CA GLU A 589 -3.51 26.67 1.56
C GLU A 589 -4.15 28.00 1.99
N VAL A 590 -4.90 28.02 3.09
CA VAL A 590 -5.47 29.26 3.65
C VAL A 590 -4.36 30.25 4.01
N LYS A 591 -3.30 29.78 4.69
CA LYS A 591 -2.14 30.62 5.01
C LYS A 591 -1.42 31.15 3.77
N HIS A 592 -1.35 30.34 2.70
CA HIS A 592 -0.79 30.78 1.42
C HIS A 592 -1.65 31.87 0.78
N GLN A 593 -2.97 31.71 0.77
CA GLN A 593 -3.91 32.70 0.23
C GLN A 593 -3.89 34.00 1.03
N GLU A 594 -3.82 33.94 2.36
CA GLU A 594 -3.65 35.12 3.21
C GLU A 594 -2.34 35.84 2.93
N SER A 595 -1.24 35.10 2.83
CA SER A 595 0.07 35.67 2.48
C SER A 595 0.03 36.36 1.11
N ARG A 596 -0.69 35.78 0.15
CA ARG A 596 -0.90 36.39 -1.19
C ARG A 596 -1.76 37.65 -1.13
N ARG A 597 -2.84 37.68 -0.34
CA ARG A 597 -3.66 38.90 -0.15
C ARG A 597 -2.82 40.03 0.46
N ARG A 598 -2.05 39.72 1.50
CA ARG A 598 -1.15 40.67 2.16
C ARG A 598 -0.07 41.19 1.20
N ALA A 599 0.50 40.32 0.35
CA ALA A 599 1.45 40.74 -0.66
C ALA A 599 0.85 41.75 -1.66
N VAL A 600 -0.40 41.53 -2.10
CA VAL A 600 -1.12 42.47 -2.99
C VAL A 600 -1.37 43.80 -2.29
N GLU A 601 -1.76 43.80 -1.02
CA GLU A 601 -1.95 45.03 -0.24
C GLU A 601 -0.66 45.82 -0.08
N LEU A 602 0.45 45.14 0.22
CA LEU A 602 1.77 45.76 0.33
C LEU A 602 2.26 46.32 -1.01
N GLU A 603 2.01 45.61 -2.12
CA GLU A 603 2.30 46.10 -3.47
C GLU A 603 1.50 47.37 -3.79
N GLN A 604 0.21 47.41 -3.43
CA GLN A 604 -0.62 48.62 -3.57
C GLN A 604 -0.08 49.78 -2.71
N GLN A 605 0.36 49.51 -1.48
CA GLN A 605 0.93 50.53 -0.59
C GLN A 605 2.27 51.05 -1.11
N LEU A 606 3.14 50.17 -1.62
CA LEU A 606 4.41 50.57 -2.24
C LEU A 606 4.17 51.37 -3.51
N GLY A 607 3.16 51.01 -4.30
CA GLY A 607 2.69 51.81 -5.43
C GLY A 607 2.32 53.23 -5.01
N ARG A 608 1.48 53.39 -3.97
CA ARG A 608 1.09 54.70 -3.43
C ARG A 608 2.29 55.49 -2.90
N ALA A 609 3.16 54.85 -2.11
CA ALA A 609 4.34 55.50 -1.54
C ALA A 609 5.36 55.94 -2.61
N ARG A 610 5.52 55.18 -3.70
CA ARG A 610 6.35 55.58 -4.85
C ARG A 610 5.79 56.83 -5.54
N MET A 611 4.47 56.91 -5.70
CA MET A 611 3.83 58.10 -6.26
C MET A 611 4.04 59.33 -5.36
N GLU A 612 3.94 59.18 -4.04
CA GLU A 612 4.21 60.26 -3.08
C GLU A 612 5.68 60.69 -3.02
N ALA A 613 6.63 59.73 -3.05
CA ALA A 613 8.06 60.00 -3.06
C ALA A 613 8.51 60.69 -4.36
N GLY A 614 7.93 60.29 -5.49
CA GLY A 614 8.13 60.97 -6.78
C GLY A 614 7.70 62.43 -6.72
N SER A 615 6.59 62.73 -6.03
CA SER A 615 6.12 64.11 -5.82
C SER A 615 7.10 64.93 -4.96
N LYS A 616 7.63 64.36 -3.86
CA LYS A 616 8.57 65.05 -2.95
C LYS A 616 9.96 65.27 -3.55
N MET A 617 10.48 64.32 -4.32
CA MET A 617 11.77 64.46 -5.03
C MET A 617 11.73 65.61 -6.04
N ARG A 618 10.59 65.78 -6.72
CA ARG A 618 10.37 66.89 -7.66
C ARG A 618 10.35 68.25 -6.96
N ALA A 619 9.93 68.32 -5.69
CA ALA A 619 10.02 69.54 -4.87
C ALA A 619 11.46 69.81 -4.36
N GLY A 620 12.23 68.76 -4.02
CA GLY A 620 13.60 68.89 -3.46
C GLY A 620 14.67 69.32 -4.47
N GLN A 621 14.52 68.98 -5.76
CA GLN A 621 15.45 69.44 -6.81
C GLN A 621 15.41 70.95 -7.04
N ILE A 622 14.30 71.62 -6.71
CA ILE A 622 14.18 73.08 -6.79
C ILE A 622 15.06 73.76 -5.72
N SER A 623 15.29 73.10 -4.57
CA SER A 623 15.99 73.67 -3.42
C SER A 623 17.53 73.56 -3.50
N ARG A 624 18.07 72.50 -4.12
CA ARG A 624 19.54 72.25 -4.17
C ARG A 624 20.34 73.12 -5.16
N ARG A 625 19.69 73.90 -6.01
CA ARG A 625 20.40 74.82 -6.94
C ARG A 625 20.89 76.11 -6.27
N SER A 626 20.61 76.30 -4.98
CA SER A 626 20.86 77.56 -4.25
C SER A 626 22.19 77.61 -3.46
N ILE A 627 22.90 76.49 -3.24
CA ILE A 627 24.04 76.44 -2.29
C ILE A 627 25.29 75.82 -2.94
N GLN A 628 25.99 76.58 -3.79
CA GLN A 628 27.38 76.32 -4.19
C GLN A 628 28.07 77.65 -4.53
N LEU A 629 28.78 78.27 -3.57
CA LEU A 629 29.81 79.31 -3.75
C LEU A 629 30.74 79.32 -2.52
N THR A 630 32.05 79.50 -2.74
CA THR A 630 33.22 79.78 -1.84
C THR A 630 34.18 78.64 -1.38
N ASP A 631 35.38 78.68 -2.00
CA ASP A 631 36.79 78.58 -1.52
C ASP A 631 37.53 77.29 -1.05
N LYS A 632 38.48 76.85 -1.91
CA LYS A 632 39.97 76.77 -1.80
C LYS A 632 40.74 76.18 -0.56
N LYS A 633 41.55 75.12 -0.84
CA LYS A 633 43.05 75.06 -0.79
C LYS A 633 43.78 74.06 0.18
N ASP A 634 44.77 73.36 -0.41
CA ASP A 634 46.02 72.64 0.04
C ASP A 634 46.05 71.27 0.82
N SER A 635 46.57 70.25 0.12
CA SER A 635 47.77 69.38 0.35
C SER A 635 47.99 68.44 1.57
N SER A 636 47.99 67.12 1.27
CA SER A 636 48.95 66.01 1.60
C SER A 636 49.27 65.47 3.03
N SER A 637 48.99 64.15 3.17
CA SER A 637 49.81 63.04 3.74
C SER A 637 49.81 62.61 5.23
N SER A 638 49.69 61.28 5.40
CA SER A 638 50.40 60.36 6.32
C SER A 638 49.82 59.91 7.69
N ALA A 639 50.00 58.60 7.92
CA ALA A 639 50.32 57.87 9.16
C ALA A 639 49.22 57.40 10.16
N LEU A 640 49.34 56.11 10.51
CA LEU A 640 48.71 55.35 11.62
C LEU A 640 49.26 55.80 13.01
N PRO A 641 48.59 55.48 14.14
CA PRO A 641 49.01 54.33 15.00
C PRO A 641 47.83 53.60 15.72
N SER A 642 47.84 52.27 15.90
CA SER A 642 48.44 51.41 16.96
C SER A 642 47.66 51.28 18.30
N ASP A 643 47.27 50.02 18.58
CA ASP A 643 47.16 49.28 19.85
C ASP A 643 46.47 49.86 21.12
N ALA A 644 45.52 49.08 21.64
CA ALA A 644 45.26 48.94 23.07
C ALA A 644 44.84 47.49 23.42
N ARG A 645 45.67 46.84 24.25
CA ARG A 645 45.45 45.54 24.93
C ARG A 645 44.57 45.70 26.19
N ILE A 646 44.22 44.54 26.78
CA ILE A 646 43.91 44.20 28.21
C ILE A 646 42.46 43.61 28.36
N PRO A 647 42.18 42.57 29.18
CA PRO A 647 42.78 41.23 29.32
C PRO A 647 41.71 40.10 29.43
N GLU A 648 42.15 38.85 29.52
CA GLU A 648 41.34 37.65 29.78
C GLU A 648 40.87 37.54 31.24
N LEU A 649 39.64 37.04 31.43
CA LEU A 649 39.17 36.43 32.69
C LEU A 649 38.62 35.04 32.35
N GLU A 650 39.40 34.04 32.70
CA GLU A 650 39.01 32.63 32.70
C GLU A 650 37.99 32.36 33.82
N THR A 651 36.85 31.79 33.46
CA THR A 651 36.04 30.98 34.38
C THR A 651 35.73 29.67 33.70
N GLN A 652 36.31 28.59 34.22
CA GLN A 652 35.90 27.23 33.87
C GLN A 652 34.49 26.94 34.42
N PRO A 653 33.73 26.12 33.69
CA PRO A 653 33.12 24.99 34.38
C PRO A 653 33.40 23.69 33.61
N SER A 654 34.16 22.84 34.27
CA SER A 654 34.19 21.39 34.08
C SER A 654 32.82 20.80 34.48
N SER A 655 32.47 19.68 33.82
CA SER A 655 31.40 18.72 34.17
C SER A 655 29.99 18.91 33.58
N ILE A 656 29.82 18.97 32.24
CA ILE A 656 28.60 18.46 31.56
C ILE A 656 28.93 17.90 30.14
N ASN A 657 29.92 16.99 30.03
CA ASN A 657 30.30 16.39 28.73
C ASN A 657 29.99 14.89 28.59
N GLY A 658 29.14 14.33 29.47
CA GLY A 658 28.76 12.91 29.45
C GLY A 658 27.48 12.56 28.67
N LEU A 659 26.53 13.49 28.50
CA LEU A 659 25.17 13.17 28.03
C LEU A 659 24.89 13.53 26.56
N THR A 660 25.74 14.33 25.91
CA THR A 660 25.53 14.78 24.52
C THR A 660 26.09 13.83 23.46
N LYS A 661 26.97 12.89 23.82
CA LYS A 661 27.52 11.92 22.87
C LYS A 661 26.61 10.70 22.65
N GLY A 662 25.72 10.37 23.59
CA GLY A 662 24.75 9.28 23.46
C GLY A 662 23.54 9.63 22.58
N CYS A 663 23.05 10.87 22.64
CA CYS A 663 21.86 11.29 21.88
C CYS A 663 22.12 11.42 20.37
N ASN A 664 23.37 11.73 19.96
CA ASN A 664 23.68 11.98 18.55
C ASN A 664 23.82 10.70 17.71
N TYR A 665 24.05 9.54 18.36
CA TYR A 665 24.10 8.25 17.68
C TYR A 665 22.68 7.66 17.47
N TYR A 666 21.77 7.88 18.41
CA TYR A 666 20.37 7.42 18.28
C TYR A 666 19.58 8.18 17.21
N TYR A 667 19.75 9.51 17.11
CA TYR A 667 19.05 10.30 16.10
C TYR A 667 19.53 10.05 14.67
N ASN A 668 20.84 9.87 14.46
CA ASN A 668 21.36 9.57 13.12
C ASN A 668 20.97 8.17 12.64
N THR A 669 20.93 7.17 13.54
CA THR A 669 20.55 5.80 13.18
C THR A 669 19.05 5.67 12.91
N LEU A 670 18.20 6.43 13.61
CA LEU A 670 16.76 6.51 13.34
C LEU A 670 16.44 7.31 12.07
N PHE A 671 17.20 8.37 11.77
CA PHE A 671 17.02 9.16 10.55
C PHE A 671 17.44 8.40 9.29
N LEU A 672 18.56 7.66 9.34
CA LEU A 672 19.00 6.81 8.24
C LEU A 672 18.03 5.64 7.98
N ASN A 673 17.49 5.01 9.04
CA ASN A 673 16.45 3.99 8.89
C ASN A 673 15.13 4.56 8.37
N TRP A 674 14.75 5.77 8.77
CA TRP A 674 13.53 6.43 8.28
C TRP A 674 13.62 6.79 6.80
N VAL A 675 14.77 7.31 6.33
CA VAL A 675 15.01 7.61 4.91
C VAL A 675 15.07 6.34 4.05
N GLN A 676 15.65 5.24 4.55
CA GLN A 676 15.62 3.97 3.83
C GLN A 676 14.23 3.33 3.77
N LEU A 677 13.44 3.36 4.85
CA LEU A 677 12.07 2.83 4.85
C LEU A 677 11.10 3.65 3.98
N SER A 678 11.27 4.97 3.94
CA SER A 678 10.43 5.85 3.12
C SER A 678 10.81 5.78 1.63
N GLY A 679 12.10 5.64 1.30
CA GLY A 679 12.57 5.35 -0.06
C GLY A 679 12.06 4.01 -0.60
N TRP A 680 12.05 2.97 0.23
CA TRP A 680 11.50 1.65 -0.14
C TRP A 680 9.97 1.67 -0.33
N ARG A 681 9.24 2.46 0.47
CA ARG A 681 7.78 2.61 0.33
C ARG A 681 7.38 3.41 -0.92
N PHE A 682 8.15 4.44 -1.29
CA PHE A 682 7.89 5.20 -2.51
C PHE A 682 8.19 4.42 -3.80
N SER A 683 9.27 3.62 -3.80
CA SER A 683 9.61 2.76 -4.95
C SER A 683 8.55 1.68 -5.23
N LYS A 684 7.90 1.17 -4.18
CA LYS A 684 6.83 0.15 -4.27
C LYS A 684 5.45 0.71 -4.65
N MET A 685 5.21 2.00 -4.44
CA MET A 685 4.00 2.69 -4.93
C MET A 685 4.09 3.05 -6.41
N ARG A 686 5.29 3.35 -6.91
CA ARG A 686 5.50 3.68 -8.33
C ARG A 686 5.47 2.47 -9.28
N THR A 687 5.50 1.25 -8.74
CA THR A 687 5.36 -0.01 -9.49
C THR A 687 3.95 -0.60 -9.44
N ARG A 688 2.97 0.14 -8.90
CA ARG A 688 1.54 -0.24 -8.84
C ARG A 688 0.57 0.82 -9.38
N LEU A 689 1.11 1.87 -10.01
CA LEU A 689 0.41 2.71 -10.99
C LEU A 689 0.97 2.33 -12.35
#